data_AF-A0A846U0Y5-F1
#
_entry.id   AF-A0A846U0Y5-F1
#
_cell.length_a   1.000
_cell.length_b   1.000
_cell.length_c   1.000
_cell.angle_alpha   90.00
_cell.angle_beta   90.00
_cell.angle_gamma   90.00
#
_symmetry.space_group_name_H-M   'P 1'
#
loop_
_entity.id
_entity.type
_entity.pdbx_description
1 polymer ?
#
loop_
_entity_poly.entity_id
_entity_poly.type
_entity_poly.pdbx_seq_one_letter_code
_entity_poly.pdbx_strand_id
1 'polypeptide(L)'
;MNFKKMLASIGLLAIAVPTSLSVVSCGSDAPTAKISLDTVIKITEVASDATETTIIDKVLALNPDSKVNKTDLEVNSFVAAQPGTKGSAKIAAKKESTFTGEVNITIKAADKINLDTVIKNKEVDGNTSNNETKVLQTIETANPEVKGNIQIKNFKAATQIANGSATVFAKENTKFTGEVNISIKSLNKTQLSSVIKITEVASDATETTIIDKVLALNPDSKVNKTDLEVNSFVAAQPGTKGSAKIAAKKESTFTGEVNITIKAADKINLDTVIKNKEVDGNTSNNETKVLQTIETANPEVKGNIQIKNFKAATQIANGSATVFAKENTKFTGEVNISIKSLNKTQLSSVIKITEVASDATETTIIDKVLALNPDSKVNKTDLEVNSFVAAQPGTKGSAKIAAKKESTFTGEVNITIKAADKINLDTVIKNKEVEGDLYNDETWVLNQIIFLNNDVTIEDVEIKEFKAATISQSGSAKITAIPESNFTGEVSITITKLTATKKGLNRIIINRVIDSNTNNTEQSVLNEVQKQHSELNSANISIKDFKAATKENFGSATIITKPNKTIEGEVAIVISKIDPAYNNIIENLKNAETKSAAKKDAWIAFFDYKEKQFIEIYGNGLLIADLDGTTDENVWRFIFWVLAHQRQELINQDIEMDYKDLDKIVSNSKNVWDKDQETVLHSGTYTVVFWDNSTHVIQLKDFKMFYELNKQ
;
A
#
# COMPACT_ATOMS: atom_id res chain seq x y z
N MET A 1 -118.27 -59.63 -32.55
CA MET A 1 -119.41 -58.69 -32.37
C MET A 1 -119.55 -57.94 -33.68
N ASN A 2 -120.59 -58.25 -34.49
CA ASN A 2 -121.88 -57.52 -34.57
C ASN A 2 -121.67 -56.06 -35.04
N PHE A 3 -122.04 -55.62 -36.24
CA PHE A 3 -123.17 -55.94 -37.15
C PHE A 3 -124.56 -55.58 -36.57
N LYS A 4 -125.36 -54.87 -37.39
CA LYS A 4 -126.77 -54.41 -37.25
C LYS A 4 -127.01 -52.95 -36.82
N LYS A 5 -128.04 -52.39 -37.49
CA LYS A 5 -128.72 -51.07 -37.35
C LYS A 5 -128.02 -49.89 -38.06
N MET A 6 -128.71 -49.07 -38.87
CA MET A 6 -130.10 -49.04 -39.38
C MET A 6 -130.05 -48.31 -40.75
N LEU A 7 -130.69 -48.76 -41.84
CA LEU A 7 -132.10 -48.54 -42.22
C LEU A 7 -132.62 -47.10 -42.01
N ALA A 8 -133.49 -46.50 -42.82
CA ALA A 8 -133.99 -46.70 -44.20
C ALA A 8 -135.16 -45.70 -44.40
N SER A 9 -135.45 -45.22 -45.63
CA SER A 9 -136.84 -44.87 -46.04
C SER A 9 -137.00 -44.34 -47.48
N ILE A 10 -137.75 -45.10 -48.31
CA ILE A 10 -138.88 -44.65 -49.18
C ILE A 10 -138.56 -43.65 -50.33
N GLY A 11 -139.03 -43.82 -51.58
CA GLY A 11 -139.78 -44.93 -52.18
C GLY A 11 -140.24 -44.65 -53.63
N LEU A 12 -140.32 -45.73 -54.42
CA LEU A 12 -141.44 -46.13 -55.30
C LEU A 12 -142.30 -45.05 -56.01
N LEU A 13 -142.23 -45.04 -57.35
CA LEU A 13 -143.42 -45.31 -58.19
C LEU A 13 -143.01 -45.73 -59.63
N ALA A 14 -143.80 -46.61 -60.25
CA ALA A 14 -143.64 -47.03 -61.64
C ALA A 14 -144.98 -46.90 -62.39
N ILE A 15 -144.98 -46.37 -63.62
CA ILE A 15 -146.11 -46.39 -64.56
C ILE A 15 -145.59 -46.68 -65.99
N ALA A 16 -146.44 -47.29 -66.81
CA ALA A 16 -146.08 -48.01 -68.03
C ALA A 16 -145.96 -47.18 -69.33
N VAL A 17 -145.43 -47.88 -70.34
CA VAL A 17 -145.25 -47.53 -71.77
C VAL A 17 -146.61 -47.23 -72.45
N PRO A 18 -146.69 -46.27 -73.41
CA PRO A 18 -146.86 -46.71 -74.81
C PRO A 18 -146.24 -45.81 -75.92
N THR A 19 -145.77 -46.49 -76.98
CA THR A 19 -145.86 -46.15 -78.43
C THR A 19 -145.56 -44.74 -78.98
N SER A 20 -144.52 -44.70 -79.83
CA SER A 20 -144.45 -44.01 -81.14
C SER A 20 -145.38 -42.82 -81.47
N LEU A 21 -144.76 -41.67 -81.78
CA LEU A 21 -145.25 -40.75 -82.81
C LEU A 21 -144.09 -39.88 -83.34
N SER A 22 -143.77 -40.03 -84.62
CA SER A 22 -142.89 -39.12 -85.35
C SER A 22 -143.68 -37.88 -85.80
N VAL A 23 -143.21 -36.70 -85.43
CA VAL A 23 -143.73 -35.42 -85.94
C VAL A 23 -142.55 -34.56 -86.39
N VAL A 24 -142.58 -34.15 -87.64
CA VAL A 24 -141.65 -33.17 -88.22
C VAL A 24 -142.18 -31.77 -87.91
N SER A 25 -141.34 -30.88 -87.40
CA SER A 25 -141.58 -29.43 -87.46
C SER A 25 -140.30 -28.68 -87.78
N CYS A 26 -140.37 -27.79 -88.76
CA CYS A 26 -139.27 -26.90 -89.13
C CYS A 26 -139.34 -25.59 -88.35
N GLY A 27 -138.16 -25.04 -88.02
CA GLY A 27 -137.94 -23.59 -87.90
C GLY A 27 -138.07 -22.98 -86.50
N SER A 28 -136.96 -22.49 -85.96
CA SER A 28 -136.62 -21.04 -86.00
C SER A 28 -135.42 -20.73 -85.10
N ASP A 29 -134.45 -19.98 -85.63
CA ASP A 29 -133.34 -19.45 -84.84
C ASP A 29 -133.82 -18.32 -83.93
N ALA A 30 -134.06 -18.63 -82.66
CA ALA A 30 -134.18 -17.64 -81.59
C ALA A 30 -132.87 -17.63 -80.78
N PRO A 31 -132.12 -16.51 -80.71
CA PRO A 31 -130.89 -16.47 -79.93
C PRO A 31 -131.22 -16.60 -78.44
N THR A 32 -130.81 -17.72 -77.85
CA THR A 32 -130.96 -17.97 -76.40
C THR A 32 -130.21 -16.90 -75.64
N ALA A 33 -130.92 -16.14 -74.80
CA ALA A 33 -130.34 -15.04 -74.03
C ALA A 33 -129.23 -15.57 -73.10
N LYS A 34 -127.97 -15.26 -73.43
CA LYS A 34 -126.81 -15.75 -72.68
C LYS A 34 -126.72 -15.07 -71.31
N ILE A 35 -126.41 -15.85 -70.27
CA ILE A 35 -126.30 -15.36 -68.89
C ILE A 35 -124.89 -14.80 -68.66
N SER A 36 -124.77 -13.60 -68.09
CA SER A 36 -123.46 -12.99 -67.84
C SER A 36 -122.72 -13.69 -66.68
N LEU A 37 -121.42 -13.98 -66.84
CA LEU A 37 -120.62 -14.71 -65.86
C LEU A 37 -120.49 -13.98 -64.52
N ASP A 38 -120.42 -12.65 -64.53
CA ASP A 38 -120.38 -11.81 -63.31
C ASP A 38 -121.64 -11.93 -62.44
N THR A 39 -122.74 -12.40 -63.01
CA THR A 39 -124.02 -12.61 -62.31
C THR A 39 -124.04 -13.94 -61.55
N VAL A 40 -123.24 -14.93 -62.00
CA VAL A 40 -123.21 -16.31 -61.47
C VAL A 40 -121.92 -16.68 -60.74
N ILE A 41 -120.77 -16.06 -61.05
CA ILE A 41 -119.51 -16.18 -60.32
C ILE A 41 -119.36 -14.97 -59.40
N LYS A 42 -119.73 -15.16 -58.12
CA LYS A 42 -119.78 -14.09 -57.11
C LYS A 42 -118.56 -14.05 -56.18
N ILE A 43 -117.98 -15.20 -55.89
CA ILE A 43 -116.72 -15.30 -55.12
C ILE A 43 -115.56 -15.32 -56.11
N THR A 44 -114.86 -14.20 -56.19
CA THR A 44 -113.76 -13.96 -57.14
C THR A 44 -112.38 -13.94 -56.49
N GLU A 45 -112.24 -14.29 -55.20
CA GLU A 45 -110.94 -14.42 -54.54
C GLU A 45 -110.60 -15.89 -54.22
N VAL A 46 -109.50 -16.41 -54.76
CA VAL A 46 -109.04 -17.80 -54.62
C VAL A 46 -107.76 -17.93 -53.79
N ALA A 47 -107.43 -19.16 -53.35
CA ALA A 47 -106.19 -19.47 -52.65
C ALA A 47 -104.92 -19.25 -53.52
N SER A 48 -103.80 -18.98 -52.85
CA SER A 48 -102.52 -18.56 -53.46
C SER A 48 -101.81 -19.61 -54.30
N ASP A 49 -102.14 -20.89 -54.08
CA ASP A 49 -101.64 -22.06 -54.81
C ASP A 49 -102.45 -22.34 -56.09
N ALA A 50 -103.28 -21.40 -56.56
CA ALA A 50 -103.94 -21.53 -57.85
C ALA A 50 -102.94 -21.43 -59.01
N THR A 51 -103.08 -22.33 -59.98
CA THR A 51 -102.35 -22.35 -61.26
C THR A 51 -103.31 -22.08 -62.41
N GLU A 52 -102.80 -21.71 -63.58
CA GLU A 52 -103.61 -21.52 -64.80
C GLU A 52 -104.49 -22.74 -65.11
N THR A 53 -103.97 -23.95 -64.86
CA THR A 53 -104.68 -25.22 -65.08
C THR A 53 -105.73 -25.57 -64.01
N THR A 54 -105.64 -24.97 -62.81
CA THR A 54 -106.53 -25.26 -61.66
C THR A 54 -107.44 -24.09 -61.27
N ILE A 55 -107.24 -22.89 -61.85
CA ILE A 55 -107.99 -21.69 -61.48
C ILE A 55 -109.50 -21.83 -61.72
N ILE A 56 -109.92 -22.42 -62.84
CA ILE A 56 -111.34 -22.68 -63.12
C ILE A 56 -111.92 -23.64 -62.07
N ASP A 57 -111.20 -24.72 -61.70
CA ASP A 57 -111.67 -25.67 -60.69
C ASP A 57 -111.85 -25.00 -59.32
N LYS A 58 -110.88 -24.14 -58.93
CA LYS A 58 -110.93 -23.39 -57.67
C LYS A 58 -112.04 -22.34 -57.65
N VAL A 59 -112.31 -21.68 -58.77
CA VAL A 59 -113.41 -20.70 -58.90
C VAL A 59 -114.76 -21.41 -58.85
N LEU A 60 -114.95 -22.53 -59.56
CA LEU A 60 -116.19 -23.29 -59.53
C LEU A 60 -116.44 -23.93 -58.16
N ALA A 61 -115.41 -24.43 -57.47
CA ALA A 61 -115.52 -24.94 -56.11
C ALA A 61 -115.96 -23.88 -55.08
N LEU A 62 -115.62 -22.61 -55.31
CA LEU A 62 -116.08 -21.47 -54.51
C LEU A 62 -117.44 -20.91 -54.96
N ASN A 63 -117.95 -21.31 -56.13
CA ASN A 63 -119.24 -20.87 -56.67
C ASN A 63 -120.12 -22.08 -57.07
N PRO A 64 -120.41 -23.02 -56.14
CA PRO A 64 -121.06 -24.30 -56.47
C PRO A 64 -122.47 -24.13 -57.06
N ASP A 65 -123.20 -23.08 -56.65
CA ASP A 65 -124.56 -22.78 -57.12
C ASP A 65 -124.63 -22.10 -58.50
N SER A 66 -123.47 -21.78 -59.10
CA SER A 66 -123.40 -21.02 -60.37
C SER A 66 -124.01 -21.75 -61.57
N LYS A 67 -124.09 -23.09 -61.52
CA LYS A 67 -124.47 -23.99 -62.64
C LYS A 67 -123.56 -23.89 -63.88
N VAL A 68 -122.42 -23.19 -63.78
CA VAL A 68 -121.40 -23.10 -64.83
C VAL A 68 -120.51 -24.34 -64.77
N ASN A 69 -120.23 -24.97 -65.91
CA ASN A 69 -119.32 -26.12 -65.97
C ASN A 69 -117.92 -25.71 -66.43
N LYS A 70 -116.91 -26.52 -66.12
CA LYS A 70 -115.52 -26.31 -66.58
C LYS A 70 -115.42 -26.23 -68.11
N THR A 71 -116.29 -26.94 -68.84
CA THR A 71 -116.38 -26.90 -70.30
C THR A 71 -116.76 -25.52 -70.83
N ASP A 72 -117.54 -24.76 -70.06
CA ASP A 72 -118.16 -23.50 -70.47
C ASP A 72 -117.20 -22.29 -70.37
N LEU A 73 -116.02 -22.51 -69.77
CA LEU A 73 -115.06 -21.48 -69.37
C LEU A 73 -113.68 -21.66 -70.01
N GLU A 74 -112.98 -20.55 -70.23
CA GLU A 74 -111.57 -20.47 -70.60
C GLU A 74 -110.82 -19.40 -69.79
N VAL A 75 -109.50 -19.53 -69.69
CA VAL A 75 -108.63 -18.56 -69.01
C VAL A 75 -108.00 -17.67 -70.08
N ASN A 76 -108.42 -16.41 -70.15
CA ASN A 76 -107.94 -15.44 -71.14
C ASN A 76 -106.66 -14.72 -70.69
N SER A 77 -106.41 -14.65 -69.38
CA SER A 77 -105.11 -14.26 -68.84
C SER A 77 -104.89 -14.87 -67.46
N PHE A 78 -103.63 -15.13 -67.13
CA PHE A 78 -103.24 -15.66 -65.83
C PHE A 78 -101.91 -15.04 -65.38
N VAL A 79 -101.87 -14.57 -64.14
CA VAL A 79 -100.69 -14.10 -63.42
C VAL A 79 -100.68 -14.84 -62.08
N ALA A 80 -99.76 -15.79 -61.93
CA ALA A 80 -99.60 -16.54 -60.69
C ALA A 80 -99.39 -15.59 -59.50
N ALA A 81 -99.99 -15.92 -58.35
CA ALA A 81 -99.62 -15.25 -57.12
C ALA A 81 -98.13 -15.49 -56.81
N GLN A 82 -97.48 -14.45 -56.28
CA GLN A 82 -96.11 -14.52 -55.80
C GLN A 82 -96.10 -14.25 -54.30
N PRO A 83 -95.03 -14.59 -53.56
CA PRO A 83 -95.00 -14.31 -52.12
C PRO A 83 -95.11 -12.81 -51.86
N GLY A 84 -96.16 -12.40 -51.14
CA GLY A 84 -96.48 -10.98 -50.89
C GLY A 84 -97.20 -10.22 -52.01
N THR A 85 -97.41 -10.81 -53.20
CA THR A 85 -98.09 -10.15 -54.33
C THR A 85 -99.29 -10.98 -54.78
N LYS A 86 -100.49 -10.38 -54.77
CA LYS A 86 -101.71 -11.03 -55.28
C LYS A 86 -101.54 -11.37 -56.77
N GLY A 87 -101.93 -12.57 -57.15
CA GLY A 87 -102.07 -12.94 -58.56
C GLY A 87 -103.42 -12.50 -59.11
N SER A 88 -103.63 -12.69 -60.41
CA SER A 88 -104.90 -12.43 -61.06
C SER A 88 -105.14 -13.42 -62.19
N ALA A 89 -106.41 -13.69 -62.49
CA ALA A 89 -106.79 -14.40 -63.69
C ALA A 89 -108.03 -13.76 -64.30
N LYS A 90 -108.17 -13.81 -65.62
CA LYS A 90 -109.38 -13.41 -66.32
C LYS A 90 -110.03 -14.65 -66.91
N ILE A 91 -111.21 -14.99 -66.42
CA ILE A 91 -111.97 -16.16 -66.90
C ILE A 91 -113.10 -15.68 -67.79
N ALA A 92 -113.21 -16.24 -68.99
CA ALA A 92 -114.21 -15.89 -69.98
C ALA A 92 -115.16 -17.07 -70.25
N ALA A 93 -116.36 -16.76 -70.73
CA ALA A 93 -117.26 -17.76 -71.27
C ALA A 93 -116.82 -18.13 -72.69
N LYS A 94 -116.67 -19.43 -72.98
CA LYS A 94 -116.38 -19.90 -74.34
C LYS A 94 -117.51 -19.52 -75.30
N LYS A 95 -117.16 -19.30 -76.56
CA LYS A 95 -118.11 -18.91 -77.63
C LYS A 95 -119.37 -19.79 -77.70
N GLU A 96 -119.23 -21.09 -77.53
CA GLU A 96 -120.32 -22.08 -77.62
C GLU A 96 -121.10 -22.29 -76.31
N SER A 97 -120.72 -21.62 -75.22
CA SER A 97 -121.39 -21.75 -73.92
C SER A 97 -122.67 -20.91 -73.83
N THR A 98 -123.60 -21.28 -72.96
CA THR A 98 -124.82 -20.50 -72.67
C THR A 98 -124.56 -19.24 -71.84
N PHE A 99 -123.31 -19.00 -71.45
CA PHE A 99 -122.87 -17.83 -70.70
C PHE A 99 -122.13 -16.82 -71.59
N THR A 100 -121.99 -15.59 -71.12
CA THR A 100 -121.27 -14.50 -71.80
C THR A 100 -120.47 -13.64 -70.81
N GLY A 101 -119.61 -12.77 -71.32
CA GLY A 101 -118.77 -11.88 -70.50
C GLY A 101 -117.51 -12.54 -69.92
N GLU A 102 -116.82 -11.79 -69.07
CA GLU A 102 -115.56 -12.17 -68.42
C GLU A 102 -115.58 -11.76 -66.95
N VAL A 103 -114.93 -12.54 -66.08
CA VAL A 103 -114.80 -12.27 -64.64
C VAL A 103 -113.32 -12.18 -64.28
N ASN A 104 -112.96 -11.09 -63.58
CA ASN A 104 -111.64 -10.92 -63.01
C ASN A 104 -111.58 -11.65 -61.66
N ILE A 105 -110.66 -12.61 -61.56
CA ILE A 105 -110.39 -13.41 -60.37
C ILE A 105 -109.11 -12.88 -59.73
N THR A 106 -109.18 -12.63 -58.43
CA THR A 106 -108.03 -12.27 -57.59
C THR A 106 -107.48 -13.56 -56.96
N ILE A 107 -106.17 -13.77 -57.07
CA ILE A 107 -105.48 -14.89 -56.40
C ILE A 107 -104.81 -14.30 -55.16
N LYS A 108 -105.09 -14.85 -53.97
CA LYS A 108 -104.42 -14.42 -52.73
C LYS A 108 -102.91 -14.46 -52.90
N ALA A 109 -102.20 -13.50 -52.33
CA ALA A 109 -100.73 -13.56 -52.29
C ALA A 109 -100.27 -14.84 -51.58
N ALA A 110 -99.16 -15.42 -52.04
CA ALA A 110 -98.51 -16.48 -51.26
C ALA A 110 -97.85 -15.87 -50.01
N ASP A 111 -97.67 -16.68 -48.97
CA ASP A 111 -97.00 -16.22 -47.74
C ASP A 111 -95.54 -15.85 -48.01
N LYS A 112 -95.10 -14.73 -47.46
CA LYS A 112 -93.72 -14.25 -47.60
C LYS A 112 -92.75 -15.19 -46.89
N ILE A 113 -91.60 -15.43 -47.51
CA ILE A 113 -90.56 -16.31 -46.95
C ILE A 113 -89.82 -15.55 -45.84
N ASN A 114 -89.77 -16.12 -44.63
CA ASN A 114 -89.03 -15.51 -43.52
C ASN A 114 -87.51 -15.59 -43.77
N LEU A 115 -86.79 -14.48 -43.66
CA LEU A 115 -85.34 -14.44 -43.87
C LEU A 115 -84.56 -15.42 -42.99
N ASP A 116 -85.03 -15.72 -41.77
CA ASP A 116 -84.32 -16.60 -40.84
C ASP A 116 -84.23 -18.06 -41.33
N THR A 117 -85.14 -18.49 -42.21
CA THR A 117 -85.10 -19.83 -42.83
C THR A 117 -84.14 -19.90 -44.02
N VAL A 118 -83.74 -18.74 -44.55
CA VAL A 118 -82.96 -18.58 -45.78
C VAL A 118 -81.51 -18.21 -45.48
N ILE A 119 -81.29 -17.21 -44.62
CA ILE A 119 -79.95 -16.74 -44.22
C ILE A 119 -79.41 -17.65 -43.12
N LYS A 120 -78.75 -18.74 -43.56
CA LYS A 120 -78.19 -19.76 -42.65
C LYS A 120 -76.88 -19.32 -42.00
N ASN A 121 -76.05 -18.57 -42.73
CA ASN A 121 -74.78 -18.04 -42.23
C ASN A 121 -75.02 -16.69 -41.53
N LYS A 122 -75.18 -16.72 -40.21
CA LYS A 122 -75.44 -15.55 -39.35
C LYS A 122 -74.15 -14.89 -38.80
N GLU A 123 -73.02 -15.16 -39.44
CA GLU A 123 -71.70 -14.69 -39.02
C GLU A 123 -70.86 -14.31 -40.24
N VAL A 124 -70.18 -13.16 -40.18
CA VAL A 124 -69.26 -12.67 -41.21
C VAL A 124 -67.92 -12.25 -40.60
N ASP A 125 -66.85 -12.33 -41.38
CA ASP A 125 -65.52 -11.89 -40.95
C ASP A 125 -65.40 -10.36 -41.04
N GLY A 126 -65.09 -9.70 -39.90
CA GLY A 126 -64.89 -8.26 -39.87
C GLY A 126 -63.67 -7.81 -40.66
N ASN A 127 -62.61 -8.61 -40.79
CA ASN A 127 -61.42 -8.20 -41.54
C ASN A 127 -61.73 -7.92 -43.01
N THR A 128 -62.65 -8.70 -43.59
CA THR A 128 -63.12 -8.52 -44.96
C THR A 128 -64.32 -7.57 -45.04
N SER A 129 -65.28 -7.69 -44.11
CA SER A 129 -66.60 -7.04 -44.16
C SER A 129 -66.96 -6.22 -42.91
N ASN A 130 -66.20 -5.16 -42.61
CA ASN A 130 -66.49 -4.21 -41.53
C ASN A 130 -67.23 -2.91 -41.95
N ASN A 131 -68.06 -2.95 -42.99
CA ASN A 131 -68.98 -1.86 -43.30
C ASN A 131 -70.27 -2.40 -43.88
N GLU A 132 -71.33 -1.59 -43.78
CA GLU A 132 -72.69 -1.96 -44.17
C GLU A 132 -72.77 -2.57 -45.58
N THR A 133 -72.18 -1.89 -46.58
CA THR A 133 -72.16 -2.33 -47.98
C THR A 133 -71.46 -3.69 -48.16
N LYS A 134 -70.33 -3.90 -47.49
CA LYS A 134 -69.60 -5.18 -47.58
C LYS A 134 -70.32 -6.30 -46.85
N VAL A 135 -70.91 -6.04 -45.68
CA VAL A 135 -71.75 -7.02 -44.96
C VAL A 135 -72.92 -7.45 -45.85
N LEU A 136 -73.63 -6.50 -46.45
CA LEU A 136 -74.71 -6.77 -47.40
C LEU A 136 -74.21 -7.64 -48.57
N GLN A 137 -73.12 -7.25 -49.23
CA GLN A 137 -72.52 -8.02 -50.34
C GLN A 137 -72.13 -9.45 -49.92
N THR A 138 -71.53 -9.64 -48.74
CA THR A 138 -71.16 -10.97 -48.23
C THR A 138 -72.39 -11.85 -48.04
N ILE A 139 -73.47 -11.30 -47.47
CA ILE A 139 -74.71 -12.03 -47.20
C ILE A 139 -75.45 -12.35 -48.50
N GLU A 140 -75.53 -11.42 -49.45
CA GLU A 140 -76.09 -11.66 -50.79
C GLU A 140 -75.27 -12.65 -51.62
N THR A 141 -73.95 -12.69 -51.44
CA THR A 141 -73.07 -13.67 -52.11
C THR A 141 -73.25 -15.06 -51.54
N ALA A 142 -73.36 -15.17 -50.21
CA ALA A 142 -73.60 -16.44 -49.53
C ALA A 142 -75.03 -16.98 -49.71
N ASN A 143 -76.01 -16.09 -49.96
CA ASN A 143 -77.42 -16.43 -50.10
C ASN A 143 -78.00 -15.73 -51.37
N PRO A 144 -77.69 -16.21 -52.60
CA PRO A 144 -78.01 -15.49 -53.84
C PRO A 144 -79.50 -15.19 -54.04
N GLU A 145 -80.39 -15.96 -53.42
CA GLU A 145 -81.84 -15.81 -53.53
C GLU A 145 -82.42 -14.57 -52.83
N VAL A 146 -81.70 -14.00 -51.84
CA VAL A 146 -82.09 -12.74 -51.17
C VAL A 146 -81.50 -11.50 -51.83
N LYS A 147 -80.62 -11.67 -52.83
CA LYS A 147 -79.90 -10.58 -53.51
C LYS A 147 -80.85 -9.51 -54.04
N GLY A 148 -80.53 -8.24 -53.79
CA GLY A 148 -81.35 -7.07 -54.10
C GLY A 148 -82.55 -6.88 -53.18
N ASN A 149 -83.03 -7.93 -52.51
CA ASN A 149 -84.27 -7.93 -51.72
C ASN A 149 -84.06 -7.62 -50.23
N ILE A 150 -82.82 -7.53 -49.76
CA ILE A 150 -82.48 -7.22 -48.37
C ILE A 150 -81.77 -5.87 -48.24
N GLN A 151 -81.80 -5.34 -47.02
CA GLN A 151 -81.08 -4.14 -46.57
C GLN A 151 -80.51 -4.39 -45.18
N ILE A 152 -79.47 -3.66 -44.80
CA ILE A 152 -78.92 -3.70 -43.44
C ILE A 152 -79.54 -2.56 -42.62
N LYS A 153 -79.74 -2.79 -41.33
CA LYS A 153 -79.98 -1.76 -40.31
C LYS A 153 -79.18 -2.11 -39.05
N ASN A 154 -79.15 -1.19 -38.09
CA ASN A 154 -78.49 -1.37 -36.79
C ASN A 154 -77.01 -1.79 -36.90
N PHE A 155 -76.34 -1.34 -37.96
CA PHE A 155 -74.94 -1.69 -38.20
C PHE A 155 -74.04 -1.08 -37.13
N LYS A 156 -73.23 -1.92 -36.50
CA LYS A 156 -72.16 -1.57 -35.58
C LYS A 156 -70.89 -2.27 -36.06
N ALA A 157 -69.90 -1.48 -36.45
CA ALA A 157 -68.60 -2.01 -36.87
C ALA A 157 -67.94 -2.82 -35.75
N ALA A 158 -67.28 -3.91 -36.13
CA ALA A 158 -66.34 -4.64 -35.30
C ALA A 158 -65.08 -3.81 -35.04
N THR A 159 -64.41 -4.09 -33.92
CA THR A 159 -63.10 -3.52 -33.55
C THR A 159 -62.12 -4.66 -33.29
N GLN A 160 -60.84 -4.38 -32.99
CA GLN A 160 -59.88 -5.41 -32.59
C GLN A 160 -60.23 -6.11 -31.25
N ILE A 161 -61.17 -5.55 -30.47
CA ILE A 161 -61.49 -6.00 -29.10
C ILE A 161 -62.96 -6.38 -28.91
N ALA A 162 -63.82 -6.09 -29.88
CA ALA A 162 -65.24 -6.41 -29.82
C ALA A 162 -65.78 -6.82 -31.19
N ASN A 163 -66.65 -7.84 -31.19
CA ASN A 163 -67.46 -8.17 -32.36
C ASN A 163 -68.38 -7.01 -32.71
N GLY A 164 -68.60 -6.82 -34.01
CA GLY A 164 -69.64 -5.96 -34.54
C GLY A 164 -70.96 -6.71 -34.69
N SER A 165 -71.98 -5.99 -35.11
CA SER A 165 -73.32 -6.53 -35.34
C SER A 165 -74.01 -5.84 -36.50
N ALA A 166 -74.91 -6.55 -37.18
CA ALA A 166 -75.81 -5.98 -38.16
C ALA A 166 -77.15 -6.71 -38.10
N THR A 167 -78.26 -6.05 -38.42
CA THR A 167 -79.56 -6.70 -38.60
C THR A 167 -79.94 -6.62 -40.08
N VAL A 168 -80.14 -7.77 -40.72
CA VAL A 168 -80.65 -7.86 -42.10
C VAL A 168 -82.16 -7.76 -42.06
N PHE A 169 -82.72 -6.84 -42.83
CA PHE A 169 -84.15 -6.67 -43.02
C PHE A 169 -84.56 -7.01 -44.45
N ALA A 170 -85.74 -7.60 -44.62
CA ALA A 170 -86.37 -7.63 -45.93
C ALA A 170 -86.72 -6.19 -46.36
N LYS A 171 -86.51 -5.85 -47.63
CA LYS A 171 -87.05 -4.61 -48.20
C LYS A 171 -88.56 -4.74 -48.39
N GLU A 172 -89.23 -3.59 -48.34
CA GLU A 172 -90.65 -3.48 -48.70
C GLU A 172 -90.89 -3.98 -50.12
N ASN A 173 -92.09 -4.51 -50.39
CA ASN A 173 -92.50 -5.06 -51.68
C ASN A 173 -91.65 -6.23 -52.23
N THR A 174 -90.87 -6.91 -51.38
CA THR A 174 -90.16 -8.15 -51.74
C THR A 174 -90.90 -9.41 -51.30
N LYS A 175 -90.49 -10.56 -51.87
CA LYS A 175 -90.99 -11.90 -51.52
C LYS A 175 -90.62 -12.40 -50.11
N PHE A 176 -89.82 -11.62 -49.37
CA PHE A 176 -89.29 -11.97 -48.06
C PHE A 176 -89.93 -11.14 -46.93
N THR A 177 -89.85 -11.65 -45.70
CA THR A 177 -90.30 -11.00 -44.47
C THR A 177 -89.36 -11.30 -43.30
N GLY A 178 -89.52 -10.60 -42.18
CA GLY A 178 -88.72 -10.78 -40.98
C GLY A 178 -87.34 -10.10 -41.03
N GLU A 179 -86.54 -10.39 -40.01
CA GLU A 179 -85.20 -9.86 -39.78
C GLU A 179 -84.26 -10.95 -39.28
N VAL A 180 -82.95 -10.80 -39.53
CA VAL A 180 -81.90 -11.73 -39.06
C VAL A 180 -80.74 -10.95 -38.48
N ASN A 181 -80.35 -11.26 -37.24
CA ASN A 181 -79.17 -10.68 -36.62
C ASN A 181 -77.90 -11.41 -37.06
N ILE A 182 -76.88 -10.64 -37.42
CA ILE A 182 -75.59 -11.09 -37.94
C ILE A 182 -74.48 -10.64 -36.99
N SER A 183 -73.66 -11.59 -36.57
CA SER A 183 -72.41 -11.33 -35.84
C SER A 183 -71.29 -10.97 -36.83
N ILE A 184 -70.54 -9.91 -36.56
CA ILE A 184 -69.35 -9.54 -37.33
C ILE A 184 -68.14 -9.82 -36.43
N LYS A 185 -67.25 -10.73 -36.83
CA LYS A 185 -66.06 -11.06 -36.03
C LYS A 185 -65.20 -9.83 -35.77
N SER A 186 -64.64 -9.74 -34.58
CA SER A 186 -63.60 -8.76 -34.22
C SER A 186 -62.48 -8.73 -35.27
N LEU A 187 -61.94 -7.55 -35.52
CA LEU A 187 -60.78 -7.36 -36.40
C LEU A 187 -59.55 -8.06 -35.83
N ASN A 188 -58.62 -8.45 -36.71
CA ASN A 188 -57.33 -8.99 -36.32
C ASN A 188 -56.54 -7.95 -35.53
N LYS A 189 -56.04 -8.36 -34.35
CA LYS A 189 -55.16 -7.54 -33.52
C LYS A 189 -53.80 -7.34 -34.17
N THR A 190 -53.17 -6.19 -33.92
CA THR A 190 -51.81 -5.91 -34.42
C THR A 190 -50.77 -6.65 -33.57
N GLN A 191 -49.81 -7.33 -34.21
CA GLN A 191 -48.74 -8.03 -33.50
C GLN A 191 -47.74 -7.04 -32.87
N LEU A 192 -47.38 -7.19 -31.59
CA LEU A 192 -46.42 -6.28 -30.94
C LEU A 192 -45.07 -6.25 -31.67
N SER A 193 -44.60 -7.39 -32.17
CA SER A 193 -43.35 -7.48 -32.94
C SER A 193 -43.38 -6.74 -34.29
N SER A 194 -44.56 -6.33 -34.78
CA SER A 194 -44.65 -5.46 -35.96
C SER A 194 -44.45 -3.98 -35.62
N VAL A 195 -44.64 -3.56 -34.36
CA VAL A 195 -44.60 -2.14 -33.93
C VAL A 195 -43.50 -1.81 -32.91
N ILE A 196 -43.07 -2.75 -32.08
CA ILE A 196 -41.89 -2.63 -31.21
C ILE A 196 -40.71 -3.25 -31.96
N LYS A 197 -39.75 -2.41 -32.38
CA LYS A 197 -38.57 -2.79 -33.18
C LYS A 197 -37.27 -2.69 -32.40
N ILE A 198 -37.12 -1.67 -31.57
CA ILE A 198 -35.95 -1.52 -30.70
C ILE A 198 -36.22 -2.25 -29.40
N THR A 199 -35.48 -3.33 -29.18
CA THR A 199 -35.66 -4.27 -28.05
C THR A 199 -34.45 -4.31 -27.11
N GLU A 200 -33.48 -3.40 -27.23
CA GLU A 200 -32.40 -3.25 -26.26
C GLU A 200 -32.52 -1.93 -25.49
N VAL A 201 -32.57 -2.01 -24.14
CA VAL A 201 -32.69 -0.84 -23.24
C VAL A 201 -31.43 -0.65 -22.39
N ALA A 202 -31.31 0.53 -21.77
CA ALA A 202 -30.25 0.83 -20.79
C ALA A 202 -30.34 -0.03 -19.52
N SER A 203 -29.20 -0.17 -18.83
CA SER A 203 -28.98 -1.08 -17.69
C SER A 203 -29.75 -0.72 -16.41
N ASP A 204 -30.21 0.52 -16.31
CA ASP A 204 -31.01 1.08 -15.21
C ASP A 204 -32.51 0.78 -15.34
N ALA A 205 -32.93 -0.06 -16.30
CA ALA A 205 -34.31 -0.49 -16.41
C ALA A 205 -34.74 -1.34 -15.21
N THR A 206 -35.90 -1.02 -14.65
CA THR A 206 -36.60 -1.78 -13.60
C THR A 206 -37.89 -2.37 -14.16
N GLU A 207 -38.49 -3.35 -13.48
CA GLU A 207 -39.79 -3.91 -13.85
C GLU A 207 -40.89 -2.83 -14.00
N THR A 208 -40.85 -1.79 -13.16
CA THR A 208 -41.81 -0.66 -13.20
C THR A 208 -41.53 0.36 -14.32
N THR A 209 -40.30 0.44 -14.84
CA THR A 209 -39.87 1.44 -15.83
C THR A 209 -39.55 0.85 -17.22
N ILE A 210 -39.51 -0.48 -17.35
CA ILE A 210 -39.15 -1.17 -18.60
C ILE A 210 -40.09 -0.82 -19.75
N ILE A 211 -41.41 -0.75 -19.50
CA ILE A 211 -42.39 -0.36 -20.53
C ILE A 211 -42.15 1.09 -20.98
N ASP A 212 -41.88 2.02 -20.05
CA ASP A 212 -41.63 3.42 -20.40
C ASP A 212 -40.36 3.57 -21.26
N LYS A 213 -39.28 2.86 -20.89
CA LYS A 213 -38.03 2.82 -21.66
C LYS A 213 -38.20 2.20 -23.04
N VAL A 214 -39.00 1.13 -23.17
CA VAL A 214 -39.29 0.50 -24.47
C VAL A 214 -40.14 1.41 -25.36
N LEU A 215 -41.17 2.06 -24.81
CA LEU A 215 -42.01 2.99 -25.57
C LEU A 215 -41.24 4.25 -25.99
N ALA A 216 -40.37 4.79 -25.13
CA ALA A 216 -39.49 5.91 -25.47
C ALA A 216 -38.52 5.61 -26.62
N LEU A 217 -38.10 4.34 -26.79
CA LEU A 217 -37.29 3.88 -27.92
C LEU A 217 -38.12 3.52 -29.16
N ASN A 218 -39.45 3.43 -29.05
CA ASN A 218 -40.35 3.09 -30.14
C ASN A 218 -41.52 4.10 -30.24
N PRO A 219 -41.25 5.41 -30.39
CA PRO A 219 -42.27 6.47 -30.29
C PRO A 219 -43.38 6.33 -31.36
N ASP A 220 -43.04 5.84 -32.56
CA ASP A 220 -43.98 5.67 -33.67
C ASP A 220 -44.86 4.41 -33.55
N SER A 221 -44.68 3.59 -32.51
CA SER A 221 -45.37 2.31 -32.35
C SER A 221 -46.89 2.43 -32.16
N LYS A 222 -47.38 3.59 -31.69
CA LYS A 222 -48.77 3.85 -31.26
C LYS A 222 -49.28 2.94 -30.13
N VAL A 223 -48.38 2.20 -29.48
CA VAL A 223 -48.67 1.36 -28.31
C VAL A 223 -48.62 2.23 -27.06
N ASN A 224 -49.60 2.10 -26.16
CA ASN A 224 -49.63 2.84 -24.90
C ASN A 224 -49.21 1.94 -23.73
N LYS A 225 -48.76 2.54 -22.62
CA LYS A 225 -48.44 1.79 -21.39
C LYS A 225 -49.61 0.94 -20.88
N THR A 226 -50.84 1.37 -21.10
CA THR A 226 -52.06 0.64 -20.73
C THR A 226 -52.23 -0.66 -21.52
N ASP A 227 -51.74 -0.72 -22.77
CA ASP A 227 -51.85 -1.87 -23.67
C ASP A 227 -50.91 -3.03 -23.30
N LEU A 228 -49.91 -2.77 -22.45
CA LEU A 228 -48.78 -3.67 -22.20
C LEU A 228 -48.71 -4.17 -20.75
N GLU A 229 -48.17 -5.37 -20.57
CA GLU A 229 -47.81 -5.95 -19.27
C GLU A 229 -46.45 -6.64 -19.31
N VAL A 230 -45.79 -6.78 -18.16
CA VAL A 230 -44.49 -7.46 -18.03
C VAL A 230 -44.75 -8.87 -17.52
N ASN A 231 -44.52 -9.87 -18.36
CA ASN A 231 -44.73 -11.29 -18.05
C ASN A 231 -43.52 -11.94 -17.37
N SER A 232 -42.32 -11.41 -17.61
CA SER A 232 -41.12 -11.76 -16.85
C SER A 232 -40.12 -10.61 -16.85
N PHE A 233 -39.34 -10.51 -15.78
CA PHE A 233 -38.30 -9.51 -15.62
C PHE A 233 -37.10 -10.10 -14.87
N VAL A 234 -35.90 -9.87 -15.42
CA VAL A 234 -34.61 -10.20 -14.82
C VAL A 234 -33.75 -8.94 -14.91
N ALA A 235 -33.51 -8.28 -13.78
CA ALA A 235 -32.70 -7.07 -13.72
C ALA A 235 -31.29 -7.32 -14.30
N ALA A 236 -30.74 -6.34 -15.00
CA ALA A 236 -29.33 -6.38 -15.36
C ALA A 236 -28.45 -6.35 -14.09
N GLN A 237 -27.30 -7.01 -14.16
CA GLN A 237 -26.28 -7.01 -13.11
C GLN A 237 -24.96 -6.51 -13.70
N PRO A 238 -23.98 -6.10 -12.87
CA PRO A 238 -22.69 -5.65 -13.39
C PRO A 238 -22.02 -6.76 -14.23
N GLY A 239 -21.76 -6.49 -15.50
CA GLY A 239 -21.22 -7.46 -16.45
C GLY A 239 -22.18 -8.56 -16.94
N THR A 240 -23.47 -8.55 -16.57
CA THR A 240 -24.47 -9.54 -17.04
C THR A 240 -25.73 -8.83 -17.54
N LYS A 241 -26.12 -9.10 -18.79
CA LYS A 241 -27.33 -8.54 -19.40
C LYS A 241 -28.57 -9.03 -18.65
N GLY A 242 -29.52 -8.12 -18.41
CA GLY A 242 -30.86 -8.48 -17.96
C GLY A 242 -31.78 -8.80 -19.13
N SER A 243 -33.00 -9.21 -18.83
CA SER A 243 -34.03 -9.45 -19.83
C SER A 243 -35.42 -9.14 -19.29
N ALA A 244 -36.35 -8.84 -20.19
CA ALA A 244 -37.76 -8.75 -19.85
C ALA A 244 -38.61 -9.31 -20.99
N LYS A 245 -39.81 -9.78 -20.68
CA LYS A 245 -40.79 -10.23 -21.66
C LYS A 245 -42.04 -9.38 -21.52
N ILE A 246 -42.34 -8.58 -22.54
CA ILE A 246 -43.49 -7.67 -22.56
C ILE A 246 -44.58 -8.27 -23.44
N ALA A 247 -45.80 -8.30 -22.93
CA ALA A 247 -46.97 -8.87 -23.59
C ALA A 247 -48.05 -7.82 -23.85
N ALA A 248 -48.89 -8.07 -24.86
CA ALA A 248 -50.09 -7.28 -25.08
C ALA A 248 -51.21 -7.76 -24.15
N LYS A 249 -51.80 -6.85 -23.37
CA LYS A 249 -52.94 -7.15 -22.52
C LYS A 249 -54.14 -7.63 -23.36
N LYS A 250 -54.95 -8.52 -22.78
CA LYS A 250 -56.16 -9.07 -23.39
C LYS A 250 -57.12 -8.02 -23.98
N GLU A 251 -57.27 -6.89 -23.31
CA GLU A 251 -58.19 -5.81 -23.73
C GLU A 251 -57.56 -4.76 -24.67
N SER A 252 -56.28 -4.92 -25.05
CA SER A 252 -55.60 -4.04 -26.01
C SER A 252 -55.97 -4.35 -27.46
N THR A 253 -55.73 -3.43 -28.39
CA THR A 253 -55.83 -3.68 -29.84
C THR A 253 -54.67 -4.54 -30.40
N PHE A 254 -53.73 -4.94 -29.53
CA PHE A 254 -52.51 -5.66 -29.88
C PHE A 254 -52.54 -7.14 -29.42
N THR A 255 -51.61 -7.94 -29.93
CA THR A 255 -51.41 -9.34 -29.55
C THR A 255 -49.94 -9.74 -29.64
N GLY A 256 -49.59 -10.89 -29.06
CA GLY A 256 -48.23 -11.41 -29.01
C GLY A 256 -47.37 -10.82 -27.88
N GLU A 257 -46.08 -11.16 -27.92
CA GLU A 257 -45.09 -10.81 -26.90
C GLU A 257 -43.77 -10.40 -27.57
N VAL A 258 -42.96 -9.60 -26.86
CA VAL A 258 -41.63 -9.16 -27.31
C VAL A 258 -40.62 -9.38 -26.20
N ASN A 259 -39.51 -10.03 -26.53
CA ASN A 259 -38.36 -10.19 -25.65
C ASN A 259 -37.50 -8.92 -25.72
N ILE A 260 -37.21 -8.34 -24.56
CA ILE A 260 -36.39 -7.14 -24.38
C ILE A 260 -35.08 -7.55 -23.71
N THR A 261 -33.97 -7.05 -24.24
CA THR A 261 -32.63 -7.19 -23.67
C THR A 261 -32.31 -5.93 -22.86
N ILE A 262 -31.89 -6.11 -21.62
CA ILE A 262 -31.42 -5.01 -20.77
C ILE A 262 -29.89 -5.03 -20.81
N LYS A 263 -29.25 -3.92 -21.22
CA LYS A 263 -27.78 -3.82 -21.22
C LYS A 263 -27.22 -4.19 -19.84
N ALA A 264 -26.07 -4.85 -19.81
CA ALA A 264 -25.38 -5.11 -18.55
C ALA A 264 -25.06 -3.79 -17.86
N ALA A 265 -25.10 -3.76 -16.52
CA ALA A 265 -24.52 -2.65 -15.78
C ALA A 265 -22.99 -2.70 -15.90
N ASP A 266 -22.33 -1.56 -15.75
CA ASP A 266 -20.86 -1.50 -15.80
C ASP A 266 -20.25 -2.29 -14.64
N LYS A 267 -19.18 -3.03 -14.92
CA LYS A 267 -18.45 -3.80 -13.90
C LYS A 267 -17.75 -2.86 -12.90
N ILE A 268 -17.77 -3.25 -11.63
CA ILE A 268 -17.15 -2.47 -10.55
C ILE A 268 -15.63 -2.64 -10.62
N ASN A 269 -14.86 -1.54 -10.72
CA ASN A 269 -13.40 -1.62 -10.71
C ASN A 269 -12.89 -2.03 -9.31
N LEU A 270 -12.00 -3.03 -9.23
CA LEU A 270 -11.43 -3.50 -7.98
C LEU A 270 -10.76 -2.39 -7.15
N ASP A 271 -10.20 -1.36 -7.79
CA ASP A 271 -9.49 -0.29 -7.08
C ASP A 271 -10.41 0.58 -6.20
N THR A 272 -11.72 0.60 -6.46
CA THR A 272 -12.69 1.34 -5.64
C THR A 272 -13.17 0.56 -4.41
N VAL A 273 -13.05 -0.77 -4.44
CA VAL A 273 -13.51 -1.68 -3.37
C VAL A 273 -12.37 -2.21 -2.52
N ILE A 274 -11.20 -2.54 -3.09
CA ILE A 274 -10.02 -2.97 -2.34
C ILE A 274 -9.25 -1.74 -1.82
N LYS A 275 -9.64 -1.28 -0.62
CA LYS A 275 -9.04 -0.10 0.02
C LYS A 275 -7.71 -0.41 0.70
N ASN A 276 -7.59 -1.60 1.30
CA ASN A 276 -6.36 -2.03 1.97
C ASN A 276 -5.43 -2.70 0.95
N LYS A 277 -4.44 -1.95 0.46
CA LYS A 277 -3.46 -2.39 -0.56
C LYS A 277 -2.15 -2.93 0.05
N GLU A 278 -2.17 -3.26 1.33
CA GLU A 278 -0.99 -3.73 2.07
C GLU A 278 -1.38 -4.87 3.03
N VAL A 279 -0.54 -5.90 3.12
CA VAL A 279 -0.70 -7.06 4.02
C VAL A 279 0.59 -7.36 4.77
N ASP A 280 0.48 -7.94 5.97
CA ASP A 280 1.66 -8.33 6.77
C ASP A 280 2.24 -9.66 6.27
N GLY A 281 3.51 -9.63 5.81
CA GLY A 281 4.21 -10.84 5.39
C GLY A 281 4.39 -11.86 6.51
N ASN A 282 4.50 -11.45 7.77
CA ASN A 282 4.68 -12.39 8.89
C ASN A 282 3.49 -13.36 9.03
N THR A 283 2.27 -12.87 8.73
CA THR A 283 1.07 -13.71 8.71
C THR A 283 0.81 -14.33 7.34
N SER A 284 1.08 -13.59 6.26
CA SER A 284 0.54 -13.82 4.92
C SER A 284 1.61 -13.76 3.82
N ASN A 285 2.64 -14.61 3.90
CA ASN A 285 3.70 -14.71 2.87
C ASN A 285 3.50 -15.81 1.82
N ASN A 286 2.26 -16.16 1.48
CA ASN A 286 1.98 -17.03 0.33
C ASN A 286 0.68 -16.61 -0.36
N GLU A 287 0.56 -16.95 -1.63
CA GLU A 287 -0.55 -16.54 -2.50
C GLU A 287 -1.93 -16.79 -1.88
N THR A 288 -2.16 -17.99 -1.35
CA THR A 288 -3.43 -18.39 -0.73
C THR A 288 -3.76 -17.56 0.51
N LYS A 289 -2.79 -17.31 1.39
CA LYS A 289 -2.99 -16.47 2.59
C LYS A 289 -3.18 -15.00 2.26
N VAL A 290 -2.47 -14.47 1.24
CA VAL A 290 -2.67 -13.11 0.74
C VAL A 290 -4.10 -12.96 0.22
N LEU A 291 -4.56 -13.90 -0.62
CA LEU A 291 -5.94 -13.93 -1.12
C LEU A 291 -6.95 -13.94 0.04
N GLN A 292 -6.81 -14.88 0.99
CA GLN A 292 -7.70 -14.98 2.16
C GLN A 292 -7.73 -13.69 3.00
N THR A 293 -6.59 -13.04 3.19
CA THR A 293 -6.49 -11.77 3.94
C THR A 293 -7.26 -10.66 3.23
N ILE A 294 -7.10 -10.54 1.91
CA ILE A 294 -7.77 -9.53 1.08
C ILE A 294 -9.28 -9.79 1.02
N GLU A 295 -9.72 -11.04 0.84
CA GLU A 295 -11.14 -11.41 0.86
C GLU A 295 -11.79 -11.21 2.24
N THR A 296 -11.03 -11.38 3.33
CA THR A 296 -11.51 -11.13 4.69
C THR A 296 -11.66 -9.64 4.97
N ALA A 297 -10.70 -8.83 4.53
CA ALA A 297 -10.75 -7.37 4.67
C ALA A 297 -11.79 -6.71 3.74
N ASN A 298 -12.11 -7.34 2.60
CA ASN A 298 -13.03 -6.81 1.59
C ASN A 298 -14.07 -7.89 1.21
N PRO A 299 -15.07 -8.18 2.08
CA PRO A 299 -15.99 -9.33 1.89
C PRO A 299 -16.76 -9.34 0.57
N GLU A 300 -16.97 -8.18 -0.04
CA GLU A 300 -17.69 -8.03 -1.31
C GLU A 300 -16.97 -8.64 -2.52
N VAL A 301 -15.65 -8.76 -2.50
CA VAL A 301 -14.85 -9.40 -3.56
C VAL A 301 -14.60 -10.89 -3.33
N LYS A 302 -15.03 -11.45 -2.19
CA LYS A 302 -14.79 -12.85 -1.82
C LYS A 302 -15.29 -13.82 -2.90
N GLY A 303 -14.45 -14.79 -3.27
CA GLY A 303 -14.66 -15.74 -4.36
C GLY A 303 -14.48 -15.15 -5.77
N ASN A 304 -14.57 -13.83 -5.93
CA ASN A 304 -14.58 -13.15 -7.23
C ASN A 304 -13.19 -12.70 -7.71
N ILE A 305 -12.19 -12.72 -6.83
CA ILE A 305 -10.81 -12.34 -7.15
C ILE A 305 -9.86 -13.54 -7.18
N GLN A 306 -8.71 -13.32 -7.80
CA GLN A 306 -7.56 -14.22 -7.84
C GLN A 306 -6.27 -13.41 -7.71
N ILE A 307 -5.18 -14.04 -7.28
CA ILE A 307 -3.86 -13.41 -7.28
C ILE A 307 -3.13 -13.80 -8.58
N LYS A 308 -2.28 -12.91 -9.07
CA LYS A 308 -1.23 -13.18 -10.05
C LYS A 308 0.04 -12.43 -9.63
N ASN A 309 1.16 -12.71 -10.30
CA ASN A 309 2.44 -12.03 -10.10
C ASN A 309 2.91 -12.04 -8.62
N PHE A 310 2.56 -13.11 -7.89
CA PHE A 310 2.92 -13.24 -6.48
C PHE A 310 4.44 -13.37 -6.32
N LYS A 311 5.00 -12.51 -5.48
CA LYS A 311 6.39 -12.53 -5.03
C LYS A 311 6.39 -12.46 -3.51
N ALA A 312 6.87 -13.52 -2.87
CA ALA A 312 7.01 -13.55 -1.42
C ALA A 312 7.92 -12.42 -0.91
N ALA A 313 7.56 -11.88 0.24
CA ALA A 313 8.41 -11.00 1.04
C ALA A 313 9.57 -11.78 1.66
N THR A 314 10.66 -11.07 1.96
CA THR A 314 11.80 -11.60 2.72
C THR A 314 12.07 -10.70 3.92
N GLN A 315 13.04 -11.04 4.77
CA GLN A 315 13.48 -10.20 5.89
C GLN A 315 14.08 -8.84 5.44
N ILE A 316 14.42 -8.69 4.15
CA ILE A 316 15.15 -7.54 3.61
C ILE A 316 14.39 -6.80 2.49
N ALA A 317 13.32 -7.40 1.96
CA ALA A 317 12.52 -6.80 0.88
C ALA A 317 11.03 -7.10 1.05
N ASN A 318 10.20 -6.10 0.78
CA ASN A 318 8.77 -6.29 0.66
C ASN A 318 8.45 -7.22 -0.53
N GLY A 319 7.43 -8.05 -0.35
CA GLY A 319 6.82 -8.83 -1.41
C GLY A 319 5.77 -8.03 -2.16
N SER A 320 5.19 -8.65 -3.18
CA SER A 320 4.15 -8.05 -4.01
C SER A 320 3.16 -9.10 -4.51
N ALA A 321 1.94 -8.68 -4.77
CA ALA A 321 0.94 -9.47 -5.46
C ALA A 321 0.04 -8.54 -6.30
N THR A 322 -0.49 -9.02 -7.42
CA THR A 322 -1.54 -8.30 -8.16
C THR A 322 -2.84 -9.06 -8.02
N VAL A 323 -3.86 -8.41 -7.47
CA VAL A 323 -5.23 -8.94 -7.40
C VAL A 323 -5.92 -8.68 -8.73
N PHE A 324 -6.50 -9.71 -9.33
CA PHE A 324 -7.27 -9.64 -10.56
C PHE A 324 -8.73 -10.02 -10.32
N ALA A 325 -9.66 -9.35 -11.00
CA ALA A 325 -11.03 -9.82 -11.11
C ALA A 325 -11.07 -11.11 -11.95
N LYS A 326 -11.90 -12.08 -11.58
CA LYS A 326 -12.22 -13.23 -12.44
C LYS A 326 -13.20 -12.80 -13.54
N GLU A 327 -13.06 -13.38 -14.72
CA GLU A 327 -13.78 -12.94 -15.94
C GLU A 327 -15.30 -12.92 -15.77
N ASN A 328 -15.87 -13.94 -15.13
CA ASN A 328 -17.31 -14.13 -14.94
C ASN A 328 -17.81 -13.56 -13.60
N THR A 329 -17.38 -12.35 -13.25
CA THR A 329 -17.78 -11.67 -12.00
C THR A 329 -18.25 -10.24 -12.25
N LYS A 330 -18.93 -9.67 -11.24
CA LYS A 330 -19.39 -8.27 -11.22
C LYS A 330 -18.24 -7.24 -11.19
N PHE A 331 -16.99 -7.68 -11.10
CA PHE A 331 -15.81 -6.84 -10.98
C PHE A 331 -14.94 -6.81 -12.24
N THR A 332 -14.10 -5.78 -12.35
CA THR A 332 -13.11 -5.57 -13.42
C THR A 332 -11.84 -4.93 -12.86
N GLY A 333 -10.78 -4.88 -13.66
CA GLY A 333 -9.50 -4.27 -13.30
C GLY A 333 -8.61 -5.15 -12.41
N GLU A 334 -7.53 -4.52 -11.93
CA GLU A 334 -6.50 -5.13 -11.11
C GLU A 334 -6.03 -4.16 -10.01
N VAL A 335 -5.51 -4.69 -8.90
CA VAL A 335 -4.99 -3.90 -7.78
C VAL A 335 -3.65 -4.50 -7.32
N ASN A 336 -2.60 -3.68 -7.28
CA ASN A 336 -1.31 -4.09 -6.74
C ASN A 336 -1.32 -4.00 -5.20
N ILE A 337 -0.81 -5.04 -4.56
CA ILE A 337 -0.73 -5.22 -3.11
C ILE A 337 0.73 -5.32 -2.71
N SER A 338 1.14 -4.54 -1.71
CA SER A 338 2.43 -4.70 -1.06
C SER A 338 2.33 -5.70 0.09
N ILE A 339 3.33 -6.59 0.20
CA ILE A 339 3.45 -7.53 1.31
C ILE A 339 4.63 -7.05 2.14
N LYS A 340 4.39 -6.66 3.41
CA LYS A 340 5.46 -6.18 4.30
C LYS A 340 6.57 -7.22 4.42
N SER A 341 7.82 -6.76 4.49
CA SER A 341 8.97 -7.60 4.81
C SER A 341 8.76 -8.41 6.09
N LEU A 342 9.38 -9.59 6.13
CA LEU A 342 9.35 -10.47 7.29
C LEU A 342 10.15 -9.84 8.45
N ASN A 343 9.75 -10.15 9.68
CA ASN A 343 10.53 -9.78 10.85
C ASN A 343 11.92 -10.40 10.77
N LYS A 344 12.94 -9.56 10.97
CA LYS A 344 14.34 -9.99 11.01
C LYS A 344 14.63 -10.82 12.26
N THR A 345 15.57 -11.75 12.15
CA THR A 345 16.00 -12.59 13.28
C THR A 345 16.88 -11.78 14.24
N GLN A 346 16.56 -11.78 15.53
CA GLN A 346 17.40 -11.12 16.55
C GLN A 346 18.75 -11.85 16.69
N LEU A 347 19.88 -11.14 16.60
CA LEU A 347 21.22 -11.74 16.73
C LEU A 347 21.42 -12.48 18.05
N SER A 348 20.89 -11.96 19.15
CA SER A 348 20.96 -12.60 20.47
C SER A 348 20.23 -13.95 20.56
N SER A 349 19.39 -14.29 19.58
CA SER A 349 18.76 -15.62 19.51
C SER A 349 19.65 -16.68 18.84
N VAL A 350 20.63 -16.26 18.02
CA VAL A 350 21.51 -17.12 17.21
C VAL A 350 22.99 -17.08 17.61
N ILE A 351 23.49 -15.95 18.12
CA ILE A 351 24.82 -15.83 18.74
C ILE A 351 24.62 -15.96 20.26
N LYS A 352 25.01 -17.11 20.82
CA LYS A 352 24.80 -17.46 22.23
C LYS A 352 26.09 -17.53 23.04
N ILE A 353 27.20 -17.90 22.41
CA ILE A 353 28.53 -17.86 23.02
C ILE A 353 29.14 -16.50 22.74
N THR A 354 29.33 -15.71 23.79
CA THR A 354 29.75 -14.30 23.73
C THR A 354 31.07 -14.03 24.46
N GLU A 355 31.85 -15.07 24.82
CA GLU A 355 33.21 -14.90 25.36
C GLU A 355 34.24 -15.50 24.40
N VAL A 356 35.25 -14.71 24.02
CA VAL A 356 36.34 -15.11 23.11
C VAL A 356 37.71 -15.08 23.80
N ALA A 357 38.72 -15.70 23.17
CA ALA A 357 40.11 -15.65 23.62
C ALA A 357 40.72 -14.23 23.53
N SER A 358 41.78 -14.02 24.32
CA SER A 358 42.45 -12.72 24.53
C SER A 358 43.17 -12.16 23.31
N ASP A 359 43.51 -13.01 22.34
CA ASP A 359 44.15 -12.67 21.07
C ASP A 359 43.17 -12.12 20.00
N ALA A 360 41.93 -11.83 20.38
CA ALA A 360 40.95 -11.24 19.47
C ALA A 360 41.29 -9.78 19.13
N THR A 361 41.34 -9.47 17.84
CA THR A 361 41.49 -8.11 17.29
C THR A 361 40.18 -7.65 16.66
N GLU A 362 40.01 -6.35 16.42
CA GLU A 362 38.83 -5.79 15.73
C GLU A 362 38.56 -6.46 14.37
N THR A 363 39.62 -6.83 13.63
CA THR A 363 39.50 -7.49 12.32
C THR A 363 39.18 -8.99 12.40
N THR A 364 39.44 -9.64 13.54
CA THR A 364 39.26 -11.11 13.73
C THR A 364 38.11 -11.46 14.68
N ILE A 365 37.55 -10.49 15.42
CA ILE A 365 36.52 -10.72 16.44
C ILE A 365 35.27 -11.41 15.88
N ILE A 366 34.81 -11.01 14.68
CA ILE A 366 33.66 -11.63 14.02
C ILE A 366 33.97 -13.10 13.69
N ASP A 367 35.16 -13.41 13.17
CA ASP A 367 35.53 -14.78 12.82
C ASP A 367 35.59 -15.68 14.07
N LYS A 368 36.17 -15.17 15.17
CA LYS A 368 36.23 -15.86 16.46
C LYS A 368 34.84 -16.09 17.06
N VAL A 369 33.93 -15.11 16.98
CA VAL A 369 32.55 -15.24 17.45
C VAL A 369 31.75 -16.24 16.60
N LEU A 370 31.88 -16.20 15.27
CA LEU A 370 31.20 -17.15 14.39
C LEU A 370 31.74 -18.58 14.53
N ALA A 371 33.05 -18.76 14.73
CA ALA A 371 33.65 -20.06 15.00
C ALA A 371 33.12 -20.72 16.30
N LEU A 372 32.75 -19.91 17.31
CA LEU A 372 32.10 -20.38 18.54
C LEU A 372 30.59 -20.58 18.39
N ASN A 373 29.97 -20.07 17.32
CA ASN A 373 28.53 -20.18 17.07
C ASN A 373 28.25 -20.76 15.67
N PRO A 374 28.77 -21.96 15.32
CA PRO A 374 28.70 -22.50 13.96
C PRO A 374 27.26 -22.74 13.48
N ASP A 375 26.35 -23.09 14.39
CA ASP A 375 24.93 -23.33 14.08
C ASP A 375 24.09 -22.05 13.88
N SER A 376 24.69 -20.86 14.09
CA SER A 376 23.98 -19.57 14.02
C SER A 376 23.43 -19.23 12.64
N LYS A 377 24.06 -19.77 11.57
CA LYS A 377 23.81 -19.43 10.15
C LYS A 377 24.02 -17.95 9.81
N VAL A 378 24.68 -17.20 10.68
CA VAL A 378 25.07 -15.81 10.46
C VAL A 378 26.38 -15.79 9.67
N ASN A 379 26.47 -14.97 8.63
CA ASN A 379 27.70 -14.83 7.85
C ASN A 379 28.49 -13.60 8.30
N LYS A 380 29.81 -13.57 8.05
CA LYS A 380 30.65 -12.39 8.31
C LYS A 380 30.12 -11.13 7.61
N THR A 381 29.49 -11.28 6.45
CA THR A 381 28.89 -10.19 5.66
C THR A 381 27.64 -9.60 6.31
N ASP A 382 26.96 -10.34 7.20
CA ASP A 382 25.75 -9.89 7.91
C ASP A 382 26.07 -8.98 9.11
N LEU A 383 27.34 -8.90 9.50
CA LEU A 383 27.79 -8.31 10.77
C LEU A 383 28.73 -7.12 10.60
N GLU A 384 28.73 -6.23 11.59
CA GLU A 384 29.70 -5.14 11.78
C GLU A 384 30.10 -4.99 13.24
N VAL A 385 31.28 -4.40 13.49
CA VAL A 385 31.78 -4.09 14.83
C VAL A 385 31.49 -2.61 15.09
N ASN A 386 30.63 -2.34 16.07
CA ASN A 386 30.24 -0.97 16.44
C ASN A 386 31.16 -0.35 17.50
N SER A 387 31.82 -1.18 18.30
CA SER A 387 32.85 -0.76 19.25
C SER A 387 33.77 -1.92 19.58
N PHE A 388 35.06 -1.63 19.78
CA PHE A 388 36.07 -2.62 20.14
C PHE A 388 37.04 -2.03 21.18
N VAL A 389 37.35 -2.82 22.21
CA VAL A 389 38.36 -2.54 23.24
C VAL A 389 39.19 -3.80 23.40
N ALA A 390 40.47 -3.74 23.01
CA ALA A 390 41.38 -4.87 23.12
C ALA A 390 41.51 -5.35 24.58
N ALA A 391 41.69 -6.65 24.77
CA ALA A 391 42.12 -7.17 26.06
C ALA A 391 43.55 -6.73 26.37
N GLN A 392 43.83 -6.49 27.65
CA GLN A 392 45.17 -6.17 28.17
C GLN A 392 45.57 -7.24 29.18
N PRO A 393 46.86 -7.33 29.57
CA PRO A 393 47.29 -8.23 30.64
C PRO A 393 46.47 -8.00 31.92
N GLY A 394 45.81 -9.04 32.43
CA GLY A 394 44.92 -8.97 33.59
C GLY A 394 43.57 -8.26 33.39
N THR A 395 43.33 -7.54 32.27
CA THR A 395 42.09 -6.79 32.03
C THR A 395 41.32 -7.32 30.82
N LYS A 396 40.04 -7.67 31.03
CA LYS A 396 39.16 -8.15 29.95
C LYS A 396 38.90 -7.05 28.91
N GLY A 397 38.98 -7.42 27.63
CA GLY A 397 38.52 -6.56 26.54
C GLY A 397 37.02 -6.74 26.29
N SER A 398 36.48 -5.96 25.34
CA SER A 398 35.09 -6.08 24.93
C SER A 398 34.88 -5.70 23.46
N ALA A 399 33.82 -6.20 22.85
CA ALA A 399 33.37 -5.75 21.54
C ALA A 399 31.84 -5.72 21.47
N LYS A 400 31.30 -4.89 20.59
CA LYS A 400 29.87 -4.84 20.30
C LYS A 400 29.66 -5.15 18.82
N ILE A 401 28.98 -6.24 18.54
CA ILE A 401 28.73 -6.72 17.17
C ILE A 401 27.26 -6.46 16.83
N ALA A 402 27.01 -5.81 15.70
CA ALA A 402 25.68 -5.44 15.22
C ALA A 402 25.32 -6.16 13.93
N ALA A 403 24.02 -6.31 13.68
CA ALA A 403 23.50 -6.76 12.39
C ALA A 403 23.46 -5.60 11.40
N LYS A 404 24.12 -5.76 10.26
CA LYS A 404 24.07 -4.80 9.15
C LYS A 404 22.65 -4.61 8.65
N LYS A 405 22.36 -3.39 8.17
CA LYS A 405 21.05 -3.00 7.63
C LYS A 405 20.52 -3.93 6.53
N GLU A 406 21.39 -4.44 5.67
CA GLU A 406 21.01 -5.32 4.54
C GLU A 406 21.02 -6.83 4.88
N SER A 407 21.33 -7.19 6.14
CA SER A 407 21.27 -8.59 6.61
C SER A 407 19.83 -9.04 6.91
N THR A 408 19.61 -10.36 7.01
CA THR A 408 18.33 -10.92 7.50
C THR A 408 18.15 -10.82 9.03
N PHE A 409 19.13 -10.23 9.72
CA PHE A 409 19.20 -10.12 11.18
C PHE A 409 18.99 -8.69 11.68
N THR A 410 18.77 -8.55 12.99
CA THR A 410 18.65 -7.26 13.68
C THR A 410 19.16 -7.36 15.12
N GLY A 411 19.33 -6.22 15.78
CA GLY A 411 19.89 -6.11 17.13
C GLY A 411 21.42 -6.16 17.16
N GLU A 412 21.94 -6.21 18.39
CA GLU A 412 23.36 -6.18 18.70
C GLU A 412 23.68 -7.20 19.80
N VAL A 413 24.94 -7.64 19.88
CA VAL A 413 25.44 -8.57 20.90
C VAL A 413 26.74 -8.04 21.48
N ASN A 414 26.80 -7.97 22.81
CA ASN A 414 28.02 -7.63 23.55
C ASN A 414 28.89 -8.89 23.69
N ILE A 415 30.16 -8.77 23.33
CA ILE A 415 31.18 -9.82 23.37
C ILE A 415 32.21 -9.45 24.43
N THR A 416 32.53 -10.41 25.29
CA THR A 416 33.62 -10.33 26.27
C THR A 416 34.88 -10.93 25.66
N ILE A 417 35.99 -10.22 25.74
CA ILE A 417 37.31 -10.74 25.35
C ILE A 417 38.04 -11.10 26.64
N LYS A 418 38.51 -12.35 26.78
CA LYS A 418 39.28 -12.77 27.95
C LYS A 418 40.49 -11.86 28.13
N ALA A 419 40.88 -11.59 29.38
CA ALA A 419 42.12 -10.88 29.67
C ALA A 419 43.31 -11.62 29.07
N ALA A 420 44.33 -10.89 28.63
CA ALA A 420 45.62 -11.52 28.35
C ALA A 420 46.29 -11.94 29.67
N ASP A 421 47.15 -12.94 29.61
CA ASP A 421 47.91 -13.36 30.79
C ASP A 421 48.88 -12.25 31.22
N LYS A 422 49.04 -12.09 32.54
CA LYS A 422 50.01 -11.11 33.08
C LYS A 422 51.45 -11.54 32.80
N ILE A 423 52.31 -10.56 32.51
CA ILE A 423 53.73 -10.80 32.21
C ILE A 423 54.46 -11.09 33.53
N ASN A 424 55.23 -12.18 33.62
CA ASN A 424 56.02 -12.46 34.82
C ASN A 424 57.22 -11.50 34.89
N LEU A 425 57.40 -10.79 36.01
CA LEU A 425 58.50 -9.83 36.19
C LEU A 425 59.89 -10.44 35.92
N ASP A 426 60.09 -11.72 36.19
CA ASP A 426 61.39 -12.37 35.99
C ASP A 426 61.84 -12.43 34.51
N THR A 427 60.91 -12.25 33.56
CA THR A 427 61.22 -12.20 32.11
C THR A 427 61.60 -10.82 31.61
N VAL A 428 61.21 -9.75 32.33
CA VAL A 428 61.46 -8.35 31.96
C VAL A 428 62.56 -7.70 32.80
N ILE A 429 62.64 -7.98 34.11
CA ILE A 429 63.72 -7.54 34.99
C ILE A 429 64.93 -8.45 34.79
N LYS A 430 65.76 -8.12 33.80
CA LYS A 430 66.98 -8.86 33.44
C LYS A 430 68.18 -8.43 34.29
N ASN A 431 68.29 -7.13 34.58
CA ASN A 431 69.31 -6.56 35.46
C ASN A 431 68.82 -6.62 36.91
N LYS A 432 69.35 -7.59 37.67
CA LYS A 432 68.95 -7.92 39.05
C LYS A 432 69.97 -7.48 40.10
N GLU A 433 70.91 -6.61 39.71
CA GLU A 433 72.02 -6.14 40.55
C GLU A 433 72.18 -4.62 40.41
N VAL A 434 72.34 -3.92 41.53
CA VAL A 434 72.61 -2.46 41.60
C VAL A 434 73.79 -2.18 42.51
N GLU A 435 74.55 -1.11 42.24
CA GLU A 435 75.71 -0.75 43.07
C GLU A 435 75.28 -0.27 44.48
N GLY A 436 76.04 -0.62 45.51
CA GLY A 436 75.82 -0.07 46.85
C GLY A 436 76.37 1.35 47.03
N ASP A 437 75.50 2.36 47.05
CA ASP A 437 75.82 3.73 47.52
C ASP A 437 75.46 3.88 49.03
N LEU A 438 76.08 4.85 49.71
CA LEU A 438 75.83 5.21 51.13
C LEU A 438 74.39 5.69 51.40
N TYR A 439 73.60 5.89 50.34
CA TYR A 439 72.21 6.36 50.33
C TYR A 439 71.29 5.36 49.59
N ASN A 440 71.60 4.07 49.63
CA ASN A 440 70.92 2.99 48.92
C ASN A 440 69.53 2.61 49.49
N ASP A 441 68.67 3.59 49.76
CA ASP A 441 67.31 3.36 50.27
C ASP A 441 66.37 2.70 49.25
N GLU A 442 65.16 2.35 49.72
CA GLU A 442 64.12 1.69 48.92
C GLU A 442 63.76 2.44 47.63
N THR A 443 63.67 3.76 47.70
CA THR A 443 63.29 4.61 46.54
C THR A 443 64.45 4.71 45.56
N TRP A 444 65.68 4.81 46.07
CA TRP A 444 66.88 4.82 45.24
C TRP A 444 67.06 3.49 44.49
N VAL A 445 66.97 2.35 45.19
CA VAL A 445 67.11 1.01 44.60
C VAL A 445 66.02 0.75 43.56
N LEU A 446 64.76 1.08 43.86
CA LEU A 446 63.65 0.93 42.92
C LEU A 446 63.88 1.73 41.64
N ASN A 447 64.26 3.01 41.76
CA ASN A 447 64.57 3.86 40.61
C ASN A 447 65.76 3.36 39.78
N GLN A 448 66.82 2.82 40.42
CA GLN A 448 67.94 2.22 39.69
C GLN A 448 67.51 0.95 38.94
N ILE A 449 66.69 0.09 39.53
CA ILE A 449 66.19 -1.11 38.86
C ILE A 449 65.28 -0.77 37.66
N ILE A 450 64.40 0.22 37.80
CA ILE A 450 63.56 0.72 36.71
C ILE A 450 64.45 1.29 35.58
N PHE A 451 65.43 2.13 35.92
CA PHE A 451 66.38 2.70 34.95
C PHE A 451 67.20 1.63 34.20
N LEU A 452 67.50 0.50 34.85
CA LEU A 452 68.20 -0.62 34.24
C LEU A 452 67.28 -1.59 33.49
N ASN A 453 65.95 -1.46 33.60
CA ASN A 453 64.96 -2.38 33.04
C ASN A 453 63.74 -1.61 32.50
N ASN A 454 63.92 -0.88 31.39
CA ASN A 454 62.95 0.02 30.77
C ASN A 454 61.56 -0.57 30.45
N ASP A 455 61.40 -1.90 30.47
CA ASP A 455 60.13 -2.60 30.26
C ASP A 455 59.17 -2.49 31.47
N VAL A 456 59.61 -1.93 32.60
CA VAL A 456 58.86 -1.83 33.87
C VAL A 456 58.92 -0.40 34.43
N THR A 457 57.79 0.16 34.87
CA THR A 457 57.72 1.52 35.46
C THR A 457 57.53 1.50 36.98
N ILE A 458 57.58 2.67 37.63
CA ILE A 458 57.32 2.80 39.08
C ILE A 458 55.85 2.53 39.47
N GLU A 459 54.93 2.55 38.51
CA GLU A 459 53.52 2.24 38.72
C GLU A 459 53.23 0.72 38.60
N ASP A 460 54.18 -0.05 38.04
CA ASP A 460 54.03 -1.48 37.82
C ASP A 460 54.45 -2.35 39.02
N VAL A 461 55.37 -1.83 39.85
CA VAL A 461 56.09 -2.64 40.84
C VAL A 461 56.35 -1.89 42.15
N GLU A 462 56.38 -2.65 43.23
CA GLU A 462 56.71 -2.19 44.58
C GLU A 462 57.93 -2.93 45.13
N ILE A 463 58.68 -2.29 46.02
CA ILE A 463 59.83 -2.90 46.69
C ILE A 463 59.44 -3.49 48.04
N LYS A 464 59.88 -4.72 48.31
CA LYS A 464 59.62 -5.49 49.54
C LYS A 464 60.90 -6.14 50.05
N GLU A 465 60.89 -6.56 51.32
CA GLU A 465 62.00 -7.28 51.98
C GLU A 465 63.37 -6.55 51.85
N PHE A 466 63.35 -5.22 51.75
CA PHE A 466 64.55 -4.41 51.55
C PHE A 466 65.50 -4.49 52.75
N LYS A 467 66.79 -4.61 52.44
CA LYS A 467 67.93 -4.60 53.37
C LYS A 467 69.06 -3.82 52.71
N ALA A 468 69.39 -2.66 53.28
CA ALA A 468 70.49 -1.82 52.81
C ALA A 468 71.83 -2.59 52.78
N ALA A 469 72.64 -2.34 51.76
CA ALA A 469 74.01 -2.86 51.73
C ALA A 469 74.92 -2.10 52.70
N THR A 470 75.95 -2.78 53.20
CA THR A 470 76.98 -2.22 54.07
C THR A 470 78.36 -2.39 53.42
N ILE A 471 79.39 -1.80 54.04
CA ILE A 471 80.79 -1.99 53.62
C ILE A 471 81.25 -3.46 53.65
N SER A 472 80.59 -4.31 54.46
CA SER A 472 81.00 -5.71 54.68
C SER A 472 80.05 -6.73 54.05
N GLN A 473 78.78 -6.38 53.82
CA GLN A 473 77.72 -7.27 53.35
C GLN A 473 76.89 -6.61 52.24
N SER A 474 76.60 -7.38 51.20
CA SER A 474 75.66 -6.96 50.15
C SER A 474 74.26 -6.81 50.74
N GLY A 475 73.50 -5.85 50.22
CA GLY A 475 72.09 -5.69 50.52
C GLY A 475 71.22 -6.56 49.62
N SER A 476 69.92 -6.57 49.90
CA SER A 476 68.93 -7.32 49.11
C SER A 476 67.61 -6.56 49.07
N ALA A 477 66.85 -6.75 48.00
CA ALA A 477 65.43 -6.38 47.96
C ALA A 477 64.64 -7.39 47.12
N LYS A 478 63.32 -7.32 47.18
CA LYS A 478 62.43 -7.95 46.20
C LYS A 478 61.63 -6.87 45.49
N ILE A 479 61.52 -7.00 44.17
CA ILE A 479 60.60 -6.21 43.36
C ILE A 479 59.39 -7.10 43.09
N THR A 480 58.21 -6.67 43.54
CA THR A 480 56.96 -7.42 43.43
C THR A 480 56.01 -6.68 42.50
N ALA A 481 55.28 -7.40 41.65
CA ALA A 481 54.28 -6.79 40.79
C ALA A 481 53.11 -6.24 41.61
N ILE A 482 52.72 -4.99 41.34
CA ILE A 482 51.54 -4.38 41.96
C ILE A 482 50.29 -5.09 41.41
N PRO A 483 49.26 -5.41 42.23
CA PRO A 483 48.09 -6.19 41.81
C PRO A 483 47.33 -5.64 40.60
N GLU A 484 47.38 -4.33 40.39
CA GLU A 484 46.73 -3.61 39.29
C GLU A 484 47.57 -3.54 38.00
N SER A 485 48.88 -3.82 38.07
CA SER A 485 49.81 -3.70 36.93
C SER A 485 49.61 -4.77 35.86
N ASN A 486 50.29 -4.64 34.71
CA ASN A 486 50.32 -5.68 33.68
C ASN A 486 51.13 -6.93 34.09
N PHE A 487 51.78 -6.91 35.26
CA PHE A 487 52.79 -7.88 35.67
C PHE A 487 52.33 -8.81 36.81
N THR A 488 53.09 -9.90 37.00
CA THR A 488 52.91 -10.87 38.08
C THR A 488 54.25 -11.40 38.59
N GLY A 489 54.27 -11.97 39.79
CA GLY A 489 55.46 -12.54 40.42
C GLY A 489 56.32 -11.55 41.20
N GLU A 490 57.50 -12.03 41.61
CA GLU A 490 58.51 -11.26 42.35
C GLU A 490 59.92 -11.59 41.84
N VAL A 491 60.83 -10.62 41.90
CA VAL A 491 62.23 -10.76 41.48
C VAL A 491 63.14 -10.30 42.60
N SER A 492 64.10 -11.15 42.99
CA SER A 492 65.10 -10.80 44.00
C SER A 492 66.23 -9.97 43.39
N ILE A 493 66.56 -8.86 44.05
CA ILE A 493 67.58 -7.90 43.68
C ILE A 493 68.75 -7.96 44.66
N THR A 494 69.97 -7.95 44.14
CA THR A 494 71.20 -7.82 44.92
C THR A 494 71.68 -6.37 44.89
N ILE A 495 71.99 -5.81 46.06
CA ILE A 495 72.64 -4.49 46.18
C ILE A 495 74.09 -4.77 46.55
N THR A 496 75.06 -4.36 45.73
CA THR A 496 76.47 -4.68 46.00
C THR A 496 76.98 -4.00 47.27
N LYS A 497 78.13 -4.45 47.79
CA LYS A 497 78.74 -3.85 48.98
C LYS A 497 79.14 -2.41 48.72
N LEU A 498 79.07 -1.57 49.76
CA LEU A 498 79.44 -0.16 49.65
C LEU A 498 80.90 0.00 49.23
N THR A 499 81.12 0.64 48.06
CA THR A 499 82.46 0.83 47.47
C THR A 499 83.20 2.06 48.03
N ALA A 500 82.46 3.06 48.54
CA ALA A 500 83.01 4.32 49.06
C ALA A 500 83.10 4.34 50.60
N THR A 501 84.24 4.81 51.14
CA THR A 501 84.50 4.94 52.59
C THR A 501 84.47 6.40 53.11
N LYS A 502 84.21 7.39 52.24
CA LYS A 502 84.20 8.82 52.58
C LYS A 502 83.01 9.52 51.94
N LYS A 503 82.44 10.53 52.62
CA LYS A 503 81.46 11.44 52.02
C LYS A 503 82.18 12.49 51.15
N GLY A 504 81.74 12.65 49.90
CA GLY A 504 82.23 13.72 49.02
C GLY A 504 81.60 15.08 49.39
N LEU A 505 82.40 16.15 49.51
CA LEU A 505 81.93 17.46 49.96
C LEU A 505 80.81 18.04 49.06
N ASN A 506 80.87 17.81 47.75
CA ASN A 506 79.84 18.15 46.75
C ASN A 506 78.48 17.46 46.97
N ARG A 507 78.41 16.38 47.78
CA ARG A 507 77.16 15.71 48.16
C ARG A 507 76.65 16.14 49.55
N ILE A 508 77.43 16.92 50.30
CA ILE A 508 77.03 17.49 51.60
C ILE A 508 76.48 18.90 51.40
N ILE A 509 77.23 19.76 50.71
CA ILE A 509 76.84 21.15 50.42
C ILE A 509 75.92 21.13 49.18
N ILE A 510 74.63 20.92 49.43
CA ILE A 510 73.58 20.87 48.39
C ILE A 510 73.11 22.27 48.02
N ASN A 511 72.93 23.17 48.99
CA ASN A 511 72.63 24.58 48.72
C ASN A 511 73.94 25.34 48.50
N ARG A 512 74.16 25.85 47.28
CA ARG A 512 75.39 26.55 46.91
C ARG A 512 75.28 28.07 47.00
N VAL A 513 74.11 28.59 47.38
CA VAL A 513 73.86 30.02 47.55
C VAL A 513 73.85 30.40 49.04
N ILE A 514 74.80 31.25 49.42
CA ILE A 514 74.97 31.74 50.79
C ILE A 514 74.59 33.21 50.89
N ASP A 515 73.78 33.53 51.89
CA ASP A 515 73.36 34.89 52.22
C ASP A 515 74.27 35.45 53.34
N SER A 516 74.94 36.57 53.04
CA SER A 516 75.90 37.23 53.93
C SER A 516 75.44 38.63 54.39
N ASN A 517 74.14 38.77 54.71
CA ASN A 517 73.42 40.01 55.05
C ASN A 517 74.12 41.06 55.95
N THR A 518 75.15 40.74 56.74
CA THR A 518 75.78 41.72 57.66
C THR A 518 77.30 41.86 57.61
N ASN A 519 78.07 40.91 57.05
CA ASN A 519 79.50 41.09 56.77
C ASN A 519 80.03 39.93 55.91
N ASN A 520 80.41 40.20 54.66
CA ASN A 520 80.92 39.18 53.75
C ASN A 520 82.45 39.01 53.91
N THR A 521 82.82 38.16 54.87
CA THR A 521 84.21 37.70 55.11
C THR A 521 84.26 36.18 55.04
N GLU A 522 85.44 35.61 54.81
CA GLU A 522 85.64 34.15 54.81
C GLU A 522 85.05 33.49 56.06
N GLN A 523 85.26 34.06 57.25
CA GLN A 523 84.75 33.49 58.48
C GLN A 523 83.21 33.51 58.56
N SER A 524 82.57 34.56 58.05
CA SER A 524 81.09 34.62 57.97
C SER A 524 80.52 33.54 57.05
N VAL A 525 81.16 33.32 55.89
CA VAL A 525 80.75 32.31 54.92
C VAL A 525 80.95 30.90 55.48
N LEU A 526 82.09 30.65 56.15
CA LEU A 526 82.34 29.40 56.89
C LEU A 526 81.27 29.14 57.96
N ASN A 527 80.87 30.16 58.72
CA ASN A 527 79.84 30.02 59.76
C ASN A 527 78.46 29.68 59.17
N GLU A 528 78.08 30.26 58.04
CA GLU A 528 76.78 29.99 57.42
C GLU A 528 76.75 28.62 56.73
N VAL A 529 77.86 28.14 56.13
CA VAL A 529 78.01 26.74 55.68
C VAL A 529 77.78 25.77 56.85
N GLN A 530 78.39 26.03 58.01
CA GLN A 530 78.28 25.17 59.19
C GLN A 530 76.87 25.17 59.79
N LYS A 531 76.17 26.31 59.72
CA LYS A 531 74.77 26.45 60.15
C LYS A 531 73.81 25.66 59.26
N GLN A 532 74.09 25.55 57.96
CA GLN A 532 73.30 24.74 57.03
C GLN A 532 73.69 23.25 57.08
N HIS A 533 74.95 22.94 57.40
CA HIS A 533 75.49 21.58 57.42
C HIS A 533 76.29 21.31 58.69
N SER A 534 75.60 20.87 59.75
CA SER A 534 76.16 20.66 61.10
C SER A 534 77.27 19.60 61.20
N GLU A 535 77.46 18.76 60.18
CA GLU A 535 78.60 17.84 60.08
C GLU A 535 79.90 18.48 59.57
N LEU A 536 79.82 19.73 59.08
CA LEU A 536 80.97 20.55 58.70
C LEU A 536 81.35 21.48 59.85
N ASN A 537 82.65 21.71 60.06
CA ASN A 537 83.17 22.63 61.07
C ASN A 537 84.55 23.18 60.66
N SER A 538 85.03 24.19 61.39
CA SER A 538 86.30 24.89 61.09
C SER A 538 87.56 24.03 61.23
N ALA A 539 87.49 22.85 61.86
CA ALA A 539 88.59 21.87 61.86
C ALA A 539 88.63 21.04 60.57
N ASN A 540 87.48 20.84 59.92
CA ASN A 540 87.30 19.92 58.80
C ASN A 540 87.19 20.61 57.42
N ILE A 541 86.86 21.90 57.37
CA ILE A 541 86.80 22.70 56.12
C ILE A 541 87.57 24.03 56.23
N SER A 542 87.94 24.57 55.08
CA SER A 542 88.51 25.92 54.87
C SER A 542 87.94 26.54 53.59
N ILE A 543 88.11 27.85 53.43
CA ILE A 543 87.83 28.56 52.18
C ILE A 543 89.11 28.71 51.36
N LYS A 544 88.94 28.69 50.05
CA LYS A 544 89.91 29.01 49.01
C LYS A 544 89.21 29.95 48.00
N ASP A 545 89.98 30.74 47.26
CA ASP A 545 89.51 31.57 46.13
C ASP A 545 88.35 32.53 46.47
N PHE A 546 88.37 33.09 47.69
CA PHE A 546 87.33 34.00 48.20
C PHE A 546 87.29 35.35 47.47
N LYS A 547 86.08 35.75 47.05
CA LYS A 547 85.74 37.08 46.56
C LYS A 547 84.50 37.56 47.30
N ALA A 548 84.60 38.67 48.02
CA ALA A 548 83.46 39.26 48.72
C ALA A 548 82.43 39.82 47.74
N ALA A 549 81.14 39.58 48.00
CA ALA A 549 80.04 40.19 47.27
C ALA A 549 79.94 41.69 47.59
N THR A 550 79.60 42.48 46.58
CA THR A 550 79.29 43.91 46.71
C THR A 550 77.77 44.11 46.70
N LYS A 551 77.30 45.36 46.65
CA LYS A 551 75.86 45.63 46.43
C LYS A 551 75.39 45.32 45.00
N GLU A 552 76.33 45.25 44.06
CA GLU A 552 76.07 45.18 42.62
C GLU A 552 76.46 43.81 42.05
N ASN A 553 77.49 43.16 42.62
CA ASN A 553 78.04 41.89 42.14
C ASN A 553 78.02 40.79 43.22
N PHE A 554 77.67 39.56 42.81
CA PHE A 554 77.84 38.37 43.63
C PHE A 554 79.31 38.11 43.97
N GLY A 555 79.54 37.53 45.15
CA GLY A 555 80.82 37.00 45.57
C GLY A 555 80.92 35.49 45.28
N SER A 556 82.11 34.95 45.45
CA SER A 556 82.40 33.51 45.26
C SER A 556 83.32 33.00 46.34
N ALA A 557 83.22 31.71 46.67
CA ALA A 557 84.22 31.01 47.46
C ALA A 557 84.26 29.54 47.08
N THR A 558 85.41 28.89 47.29
CA THR A 558 85.52 27.44 47.18
C THR A 558 85.70 26.88 48.60
N ILE A 559 84.73 26.10 49.08
CA ILE A 559 84.90 25.33 50.32
C ILE A 559 85.73 24.10 50.00
N ILE A 560 86.85 23.91 50.69
CA ILE A 560 87.73 22.74 50.56
C ILE A 560 87.78 21.96 51.87
N THR A 561 87.88 20.63 51.80
CA THR A 561 88.16 19.82 52.99
C THR A 561 89.60 19.99 53.46
N LYS A 562 89.77 20.19 54.76
CA LYS A 562 91.06 19.96 55.44
C LYS A 562 91.31 18.45 55.55
N PRO A 563 92.56 17.98 55.69
CA PRO A 563 92.87 16.56 55.82
C PRO A 563 92.13 15.90 56.98
N ASN A 564 91.04 15.20 56.67
CA ASN A 564 90.14 14.55 57.62
C ASN A 564 89.81 13.13 57.15
N LYS A 565 89.45 12.23 58.06
CA LYS A 565 89.22 10.80 57.78
C LYS A 565 87.85 10.48 57.18
N THR A 566 86.88 11.40 57.21
CA THR A 566 85.47 11.10 56.89
C THR A 566 84.87 11.88 55.71
N ILE A 567 85.46 13.02 55.33
CA ILE A 567 84.93 13.92 54.29
C ILE A 567 86.08 14.36 53.38
N GLU A 568 85.86 14.40 52.06
CA GLU A 568 86.88 14.81 51.08
C GLU A 568 86.27 15.58 49.89
N GLY A 569 87.00 16.58 49.37
CA GLY A 569 86.69 17.28 48.12
C GLY A 569 86.62 18.80 48.24
N GLU A 570 86.21 19.45 47.14
CA GLU A 570 85.98 20.89 47.06
C GLU A 570 84.63 21.22 46.40
N VAL A 571 84.02 22.35 46.81
CA VAL A 571 82.72 22.83 46.34
C VAL A 571 82.80 24.35 46.11
N ALA A 572 82.50 24.79 44.89
CA ALA A 572 82.29 26.21 44.62
C ALA A 572 80.90 26.66 45.13
N ILE A 573 80.86 27.80 45.80
CA ILE A 573 79.65 28.44 46.33
C ILE A 573 79.58 29.91 45.90
N VAL A 574 78.36 30.39 45.74
CA VAL A 574 78.04 31.78 45.40
C VAL A 574 77.60 32.51 46.67
N ILE A 575 78.15 33.70 46.87
CA ILE A 575 77.86 34.52 48.05
C ILE A 575 77.06 35.74 47.61
N SER A 576 75.96 35.98 48.29
CA SER A 576 75.07 37.12 48.07
C SER A 576 75.18 38.12 49.23
N LYS A 577 75.00 39.40 48.92
CA LYS A 577 74.96 40.52 49.89
C LYS A 577 73.96 41.55 49.38
N ILE A 578 72.66 41.30 49.62
CA ILE A 578 71.60 41.93 48.83
C ILE A 578 70.64 42.75 49.69
N ASP A 579 70.07 43.76 49.05
CA ASP A 579 68.94 44.57 49.52
C ASP A 579 67.68 43.69 49.68
N PRO A 580 66.87 43.85 50.77
CA PRO A 580 65.68 43.01 51.01
C PRO A 580 64.68 42.88 49.86
N ALA A 581 64.70 43.77 48.87
CA ALA A 581 63.84 43.72 47.68
C ALA A 581 63.98 42.45 46.82
N TYR A 582 65.10 41.71 46.89
CA TYR A 582 65.38 40.57 46.00
C TYR A 582 65.21 39.18 46.64
N ASN A 583 64.68 39.10 47.86
CA ASN A 583 64.57 37.85 48.62
C ASN A 583 63.82 36.72 47.86
N ASN A 584 62.77 37.05 47.10
CA ASN A 584 62.03 36.07 46.29
C ASN A 584 62.90 35.34 45.25
N ILE A 585 63.92 36.00 44.69
CA ILE A 585 64.81 35.37 43.70
C ILE A 585 65.70 34.31 44.38
N ILE A 586 66.22 34.61 45.57
CA ILE A 586 67.02 33.65 46.34
C ILE A 586 66.16 32.48 46.86
N GLU A 587 64.92 32.72 47.26
CA GLU A 587 64.01 31.64 47.67
C GLU A 587 63.66 30.73 46.49
N ASN A 588 63.40 31.29 45.30
CA ASN A 588 63.22 30.52 44.07
C ASN A 588 64.47 29.72 43.66
N LEU A 589 65.68 30.30 43.78
CA LEU A 589 66.94 29.59 43.51
C LEU A 589 67.18 28.42 44.47
N LYS A 590 66.96 28.61 45.78
CA LYS A 590 67.03 27.54 46.79
C LYS A 590 66.01 26.43 46.51
N ASN A 591 64.79 26.80 46.12
CA ASN A 591 63.74 25.86 45.74
C ASN A 591 64.06 25.09 44.44
N ALA A 592 64.82 25.69 43.51
CA ALA A 592 65.29 25.04 42.29
C ALA A 592 66.41 24.02 42.55
N GLU A 593 67.46 24.37 43.32
CA GLU A 593 68.51 23.42 43.71
C GLU A 593 67.94 22.21 44.45
N THR A 594 67.00 22.44 45.39
CA THR A 594 66.35 21.37 46.16
C THR A 594 65.57 20.38 45.28
N LYS A 595 64.97 20.85 44.18
CA LYS A 595 64.30 19.99 43.17
C LYS A 595 65.27 19.35 42.18
N SER A 596 66.45 19.94 41.96
CA SER A 596 67.46 19.45 41.01
C SER A 596 68.32 18.29 41.55
N ALA A 597 68.38 18.08 42.86
CA ALA A 597 69.27 17.10 43.50
C ALA A 597 69.09 15.63 43.03
N ALA A 598 67.98 15.30 42.37
CA ALA A 598 67.74 14.00 41.73
C ALA A 598 68.56 13.77 40.44
N LYS A 599 69.20 14.79 39.88
CA LYS A 599 70.07 14.70 38.70
C LYS A 599 71.48 15.15 39.04
N LYS A 600 72.44 14.21 38.99
CA LYS A 600 73.87 14.55 39.04
C LYS A 600 74.19 15.46 37.85
N ASP A 601 74.94 16.54 38.10
CA ASP A 601 75.52 17.49 37.14
C ASP A 601 74.58 18.58 36.56
N ALA A 602 74.19 19.56 37.38
CA ALA A 602 73.53 20.82 36.95
C ALA A 602 74.37 22.07 37.29
N TRP A 603 74.39 23.09 36.41
CA TRP A 603 75.03 24.40 36.65
C TRP A 603 74.03 25.44 37.10
N ILE A 604 74.56 26.57 37.57
CA ILE A 604 73.86 27.86 37.56
C ILE A 604 74.81 28.85 36.88
N ALA A 605 74.42 29.48 35.77
CA ALA A 605 75.16 30.58 35.17
C ALA A 605 74.48 31.92 35.48
N PHE A 606 75.30 32.91 35.81
CA PHE A 606 74.85 34.28 36.09
C PHE A 606 75.24 35.17 34.92
N PHE A 607 74.27 35.89 34.36
CA PHE A 607 74.48 36.82 33.26
C PHE A 607 74.23 38.25 33.73
N ASP A 608 75.29 39.08 33.74
CA ASP A 608 75.14 40.51 34.00
C ASP A 608 74.75 41.23 32.70
N TYR A 609 73.48 41.61 32.60
CA TYR A 609 72.93 42.35 31.46
C TYR A 609 73.52 43.75 31.27
N LYS A 610 74.08 44.38 32.31
CA LYS A 610 74.71 45.70 32.24
C LYS A 610 76.15 45.63 31.75
N GLU A 611 76.96 44.75 32.31
CA GLU A 611 78.38 44.64 31.94
C GLU A 611 78.64 43.70 30.75
N LYS A 612 77.67 42.87 30.36
CA LYS A 612 77.79 41.86 29.30
C LYS A 612 78.91 40.84 29.55
N GLN A 613 79.13 40.49 30.81
CA GLN A 613 80.13 39.52 31.23
C GLN A 613 79.47 38.27 31.83
N PHE A 614 80.07 37.12 31.56
CA PHE A 614 79.80 35.88 32.27
C PHE A 614 80.73 35.77 33.48
N ILE A 615 80.18 35.44 34.65
CA ILE A 615 80.97 34.98 35.78
C ILE A 615 81.07 33.45 35.66
N GLU A 616 82.23 32.97 35.23
CA GLU A 616 82.48 31.56 34.90
C GLU A 616 82.72 30.71 36.16
N ILE A 617 82.00 29.58 36.27
CA ILE A 617 82.21 28.53 37.29
C ILE A 617 82.13 27.17 36.56
N TYR A 618 83.14 26.31 36.74
CA TYR A 618 83.41 25.17 35.83
C TYR A 618 82.55 23.90 36.05
N GLY A 619 81.98 23.36 34.96
CA GLY A 619 81.99 21.90 34.62
C GLY A 619 80.66 21.12 34.59
N ASN A 620 80.14 20.70 33.41
CA ASN A 620 78.91 19.87 33.22
C ASN A 620 77.85 20.38 32.17
N GLY A 621 76.79 21.12 32.58
CA GLY A 621 75.71 21.68 31.72
C GLY A 621 74.78 22.76 32.35
N LEU A 622 74.28 23.70 31.54
CA LEU A 622 73.79 25.08 31.87
C LEU A 622 72.36 25.24 32.47
N LEU A 623 72.17 26.12 33.48
CA LEU A 623 70.90 26.87 33.72
C LEU A 623 71.07 28.35 33.37
N ILE A 624 69.99 28.99 32.90
CA ILE A 624 69.84 30.44 32.72
C ILE A 624 68.66 30.89 33.58
N ALA A 625 68.76 32.05 34.24
CA ALA A 625 67.65 32.73 34.91
C ALA A 625 67.45 34.13 34.30
N ASP A 626 66.20 34.48 33.99
CA ASP A 626 65.79 35.82 33.52
C ASP A 626 65.64 36.76 34.74
N LEU A 627 66.29 37.92 34.69
CA LEU A 627 66.29 38.91 35.77
C LEU A 627 65.22 40.00 35.59
N ASP A 628 64.60 40.10 34.41
CA ASP A 628 63.70 41.22 34.06
C ASP A 628 62.21 40.86 34.20
N GLY A 629 61.89 39.57 34.38
CA GLY A 629 60.56 39.11 34.85
C GLY A 629 59.42 39.22 33.84
N THR A 630 59.71 39.25 32.54
CA THR A 630 58.71 39.51 31.47
C THR A 630 58.38 38.32 30.56
N THR A 631 58.75 37.09 30.92
CA THR A 631 58.50 35.89 30.09
C THR A 631 57.53 34.88 30.72
N ASP A 632 56.64 34.33 29.87
CA ASP A 632 55.49 33.50 30.27
C ASP A 632 55.86 32.06 30.67
N GLU A 633 55.09 31.47 31.58
CA GLU A 633 55.41 30.22 32.30
C GLU A 633 55.55 29.00 31.37
N ASN A 634 54.94 29.08 30.19
CA ASN A 634 54.98 28.03 29.15
C ASN A 634 56.33 27.90 28.43
N VAL A 635 57.13 28.97 28.34
CA VAL A 635 58.45 28.94 27.67
C VAL A 635 59.43 28.06 28.45
N TRP A 636 59.36 28.11 29.78
CA TRP A 636 60.20 27.31 30.69
C TRP A 636 60.00 25.81 30.52
N ARG A 637 58.76 25.36 30.25
CA ARG A 637 58.45 23.93 30.04
C ARG A 637 59.00 23.41 28.72
N PHE A 638 59.03 24.22 27.67
CA PHE A 638 59.55 23.82 26.35
C PHE A 638 61.07 23.60 26.39
N ILE A 639 61.83 24.53 26.99
CA ILE A 639 63.30 24.42 27.11
C ILE A 639 63.70 23.20 27.95
N PHE A 640 63.00 22.92 29.04
CA PHE A 640 63.26 21.74 29.88
C PHE A 640 62.94 20.41 29.16
N TRP A 641 61.96 20.37 28.26
CA TRP A 641 61.59 19.14 27.55
C TRP A 641 62.59 18.79 26.45
N VAL A 642 63.02 19.79 25.65
CA VAL A 642 64.02 19.59 24.57
C VAL A 642 65.34 19.05 25.11
N LEU A 643 65.84 19.61 26.23
CA LEU A 643 67.09 19.15 26.85
C LEU A 643 66.98 17.78 27.55
N ALA A 644 65.77 17.31 27.87
CA ALA A 644 65.55 16.02 28.53
C ALA A 644 65.50 14.84 27.54
N HIS A 645 65.18 15.06 26.26
CA HIS A 645 65.04 13.98 25.27
C HIS A 645 66.20 13.87 24.27
N GLN A 646 67.03 14.89 24.07
CA GLN A 646 68.19 14.83 23.14
C GLN A 646 69.50 14.35 23.79
N ARG A 647 69.48 13.21 24.51
CA ARG A 647 70.72 12.60 25.05
C ARG A 647 70.86 11.08 24.89
N GLN A 648 70.15 10.49 23.94
CA GLN A 648 70.54 9.19 23.36
C GLN A 648 70.67 9.32 21.84
N GLU A 649 71.79 8.79 21.33
CA GLU A 649 72.14 8.61 19.91
C GLU A 649 72.15 9.87 19.02
N LEU A 650 73.24 10.65 19.10
CA LEU A 650 73.74 11.47 17.98
C LEU A 650 75.23 11.83 18.18
N ILE A 651 76.08 10.81 18.28
CA ILE A 651 77.53 10.95 18.08
C ILE A 651 77.94 9.93 17.00
N ASN A 652 78.36 10.46 15.85
CA ASN A 652 78.85 9.75 14.65
C ASN A 652 77.81 8.99 13.80
N GLN A 653 76.96 9.72 13.07
CA GLN A 653 76.69 9.46 11.63
C GLN A 653 75.83 10.59 11.01
N ASP A 654 76.14 10.97 9.77
CA ASP A 654 75.30 11.86 8.95
C ASP A 654 74.02 11.12 8.54
N ILE A 655 72.84 11.67 8.90
CA ILE A 655 71.54 11.13 8.49
C ILE A 655 70.62 12.29 8.09
N GLU A 656 70.14 12.27 6.83
CA GLU A 656 68.97 13.06 6.41
C GLU A 656 67.71 12.50 7.08
N MET A 657 66.96 13.37 7.77
CA MET A 657 65.76 12.99 8.51
C MET A 657 64.50 13.13 7.63
N ASP A 658 63.81 12.02 7.34
CA ASP A 658 62.60 12.00 6.51
C ASP A 658 61.38 12.60 7.27
N TYR A 659 60.49 13.24 6.52
CA TYR A 659 59.36 14.03 7.03
C TYR A 659 58.32 13.19 7.83
N LYS A 660 58.39 11.86 7.72
CA LYS A 660 57.43 10.92 8.33
C LYS A 660 57.62 10.69 9.83
N ASP A 661 58.82 10.87 10.37
CA ASP A 661 59.06 10.66 11.81
C ASP A 661 58.59 11.86 12.64
N LEU A 662 58.51 13.06 12.04
CA LEU A 662 57.92 14.25 12.68
C LEU A 662 56.43 14.05 13.02
N ASP A 663 55.67 13.42 12.12
CA ASP A 663 54.22 13.22 12.24
C ASP A 663 53.86 12.21 13.36
N LYS A 664 54.80 11.32 13.68
CA LYS A 664 54.71 10.37 14.81
C LYS A 664 54.91 11.04 16.18
N ILE A 665 55.65 12.14 16.22
CA ILE A 665 55.89 12.92 17.44
C ILE A 665 54.70 13.84 17.74
N VAL A 666 54.07 14.40 16.71
CA VAL A 666 52.87 15.26 16.83
C VAL A 666 51.61 14.47 17.21
N SER A 667 51.53 13.17 16.91
CA SER A 667 50.35 12.34 17.19
C SER A 667 50.19 11.91 18.65
N ASN A 668 51.28 11.82 19.43
CA ASN A 668 51.24 11.38 20.83
C ASN A 668 50.89 12.48 21.85
N SER A 669 50.84 13.76 21.47
CA SER A 669 50.49 14.88 22.37
C SER A 669 49.01 15.26 22.37
N LYS A 670 48.17 14.54 21.62
CA LYS A 670 46.78 14.94 21.28
C LYS A 670 45.73 14.75 22.40
N ASN A 671 46.12 14.27 23.58
CA ASN A 671 45.21 13.88 24.67
C ASN A 671 45.20 14.81 25.91
N VAL A 672 45.83 16.00 25.86
CA VAL A 672 45.84 16.96 26.99
C VAL A 672 45.48 18.39 26.54
N TRP A 673 44.45 18.52 25.71
CA TRP A 673 43.90 19.82 25.28
C TRP A 673 42.38 19.79 25.42
N ASP A 674 41.88 20.45 26.48
CA ASP A 674 40.44 20.62 26.72
C ASP A 674 39.85 21.68 25.77
N LYS A 675 38.56 21.59 25.49
CA LYS A 675 38.05 21.88 24.14
C LYS A 675 37.69 23.34 23.81
N ASP A 676 37.85 24.27 24.75
CA ASP A 676 37.29 25.63 24.67
C ASP A 676 38.29 26.75 25.06
N GLN A 677 39.27 27.07 24.21
CA GLN A 677 39.86 28.43 24.12
C GLN A 677 40.35 28.78 22.70
N GLU A 678 39.92 29.94 22.18
CA GLU A 678 40.40 30.51 20.91
C GLU A 678 41.85 31.02 21.06
N THR A 679 42.75 30.61 20.17
CA THR A 679 44.17 30.95 20.26
C THR A 679 44.53 32.16 19.38
N VAL A 680 45.03 33.23 20.00
CA VAL A 680 45.55 34.41 19.29
C VAL A 680 47.03 34.20 18.93
N LEU A 681 47.37 34.33 17.65
CA LEU A 681 48.75 34.22 17.15
C LEU A 681 49.58 35.47 17.48
N HIS A 682 50.79 35.27 18.03
CA HIS A 682 51.87 36.26 18.03
C HIS A 682 53.15 35.63 17.46
N SER A 683 53.89 36.37 16.63
CA SER A 683 55.17 35.95 16.06
C SER A 683 56.35 36.60 16.78
N GLY A 684 57.32 35.81 17.20
CA GLY A 684 58.58 36.25 17.81
C GLY A 684 59.78 35.58 17.15
N THR A 685 60.91 36.30 17.09
CA THR A 685 62.18 35.80 16.55
C THR A 685 63.04 35.28 17.70
N TYR A 686 63.55 34.06 17.59
CA TYR A 686 64.40 33.43 18.62
C TYR A 686 65.77 33.09 18.05
N THR A 687 66.82 33.31 18.85
CA THR A 687 68.20 32.92 18.52
C THR A 687 68.63 31.81 19.47
N VAL A 688 68.91 30.63 18.91
CA VAL A 688 69.52 29.50 19.64
C VAL A 688 70.97 29.39 19.21
N VAL A 689 71.89 29.34 20.16
CA VAL A 689 73.33 29.16 19.93
C VAL A 689 73.74 27.82 20.50
N PHE A 690 74.32 26.96 19.66
CA PHE A 690 75.00 25.74 20.09
C PHE A 690 76.51 25.97 20.16
N TRP A 691 77.17 25.27 21.08
CA TRP A 691 78.63 25.25 21.20
C TRP A 691 79.12 23.80 21.17
N ASP A 692 80.07 23.54 20.28
CA ASP A 692 80.95 22.38 20.31
C ASP A 692 82.30 22.81 20.90
N ASN A 693 83.06 21.86 21.46
CA ASN A 693 84.40 22.10 22.01
C ASN A 693 85.48 22.25 20.91
N SER A 694 85.11 22.69 19.70
CA SER A 694 86.03 23.00 18.60
C SER A 694 85.76 24.39 18.00
N THR A 695 86.82 25.06 17.56
CA THR A 695 86.87 26.53 17.47
C THR A 695 86.25 27.14 16.20
N HIS A 696 84.97 26.89 15.92
CA HIS A 696 84.25 27.56 14.83
C HIS A 696 82.84 28.01 15.21
N VAL A 697 82.51 29.27 14.91
CA VAL A 697 81.17 29.83 15.05
C VAL A 697 80.37 29.52 13.79
N ILE A 698 79.30 28.73 13.92
CA ILE A 698 78.32 28.53 12.83
C ILE A 698 77.20 29.58 12.99
N GLN A 699 77.06 30.46 12.00
CA GLN A 699 76.01 31.47 11.97
C GLN A 699 74.84 30.98 11.11
N LEU A 700 73.77 30.49 11.74
CA LEU A 700 72.52 30.16 11.07
C LEU A 700 71.64 31.41 10.90
N LYS A 701 71.01 31.55 9.73
CA LYS A 701 70.06 32.62 9.42
C LYS A 701 68.62 32.14 9.57
N ASP A 702 67.80 32.99 10.19
CA ASP A 702 66.33 33.06 10.18
C ASP A 702 65.56 31.78 9.76
N PHE A 703 65.12 30.98 10.74
CA PHE A 703 64.09 29.97 10.51
C PHE A 703 62.69 30.60 10.58
N LYS A 704 61.83 30.26 9.61
CA LYS A 704 60.42 30.66 9.58
C LYS A 704 59.56 29.44 9.29
N MET A 705 58.74 29.05 10.25
CA MET A 705 57.92 27.84 10.18
C MET A 705 56.51 28.19 9.69
N PHE A 706 56.07 27.56 8.59
CA PHE A 706 54.71 27.65 8.08
C PHE A 706 53.98 26.32 8.27
N TYR A 707 52.68 26.37 8.56
CA TYR A 707 51.81 25.20 8.66
C TYR A 707 50.63 25.40 7.71
N GLU A 708 50.52 24.57 6.67
CA GLU A 708 49.35 24.58 5.77
C GLU A 708 48.26 23.64 6.30
N LEU A 709 47.03 24.15 6.40
CA LEU A 709 45.83 23.40 6.71
C LEU A 709 45.05 23.10 5.43
N ASN A 710 45.30 21.94 4.81
CA ASN A 710 44.41 21.43 3.77
C ASN A 710 43.19 20.74 4.41
N LYS A 711 41.99 21.08 3.92
CA LYS A 711 40.73 20.66 4.55
C LYS A 711 39.62 20.37 3.52
N GLN A 712 39.72 19.22 2.86
CA GLN A 712 38.60 18.31 2.57
C GLN A 712 39.10 16.93 2.16
#